data_AF-A0A954LH54-F1
#
_entry.id   AF-A0A954LH54-F1
#
_cell.length_a   1.000
_cell.length_b   1.000
_cell.length_c   1.000
_cell.angle_alpha   90.00
_cell.angle_beta   90.00
_cell.angle_gamma   90.00
#
_symmetry.space_group_name_H-M   'P 1'
#
loop_
_entity.id
_entity.type
_entity.pdbx_description
1 polymer ?
#
loop_
_entity_poly.entity_id
_entity_poly.type
_entity_poly.pdbx_seq_one_letter_code
_entity_poly.pdbx_strand_id
1 'polypeptide(L)'
;MTFFPTTNVNVADRTITLPNHNLSTGDAVVYRIDPTISSIRNLTAFDASNVPRTELVDFGDVALGGLTDSFTYFVTVVDANTVRLSKTEGDALAADVIDLTSLGTGSDHRLNSQETQGIGISATFSGSDTLTSGATRGGSPSVDGLFLFPETAGGTAGNLRRLFPGSASDSVSTNNSEAQSIANDSQNDFLRGAAGLAINLFEHDVIARVGSSAILNSRANIEVTATTDQSVQIAPEGGSSKGEDESGSDVASAAAVGIGVYNNNVQAIIEENAVLNARESLTVSAALNYPLLSEPLDIIDPRSFAQDGLTGIGFFLDGTLGFSSNIMNTWANTNAEGDLVSIAGSFGVSVFNNNSEAVIRSGARINQDPNPIYRVGPQAVSVEASTMMELVEMTGIASFGLNLQGAIDSVRSRDGWQLKSPISGGLSGKNGLGGSVLFRLLDNTTIARIETGATIHTGDGGLTVSASEGIFSLAIAQSGGEVSSFGLAGSVLVTVQDSTTHAIVESGVNITGGGIDLDARSDLTLISIAGGVLQSEAIGVGVGVGVNVINRDTAAFIGNNAGEAPGTEGTMIHVTGDITVDTLSTGNLWSFTLSGSSISNKPLSGEGSSTTAGIGLPELGESTTPQGQMMEAIPARTGIGIAASAAVNLITENTRSFI
;
A
#
# COMPACT_ATOMS: atom_id res chain seq x y z
N MET A 1 29.46 4.60 10.72
CA MET A 1 30.71 4.40 9.96
C MET A 1 30.61 5.16 8.64
N THR A 2 31.54 6.05 8.33
CA THR A 2 31.52 6.85 7.09
C THR A 2 32.36 6.18 6.00
N PHE A 3 31.94 6.28 4.75
CA PHE A 3 32.68 5.80 3.58
C PHE A 3 32.47 6.72 2.37
N PHE A 4 33.44 6.67 1.44
CA PHE A 4 33.40 7.41 0.19
C PHE A 4 32.88 6.49 -0.91
N PRO A 5 31.77 6.80 -1.57
CA PRO A 5 31.22 5.91 -2.56
C PRO A 5 32.17 5.57 -3.71
N THR A 6 32.89 6.57 -4.22
CA THR A 6 33.78 6.42 -5.38
C THR A 6 35.00 5.53 -5.13
N THR A 7 35.36 5.27 -3.88
CA THR A 7 36.55 4.48 -3.52
C THR A 7 36.24 3.27 -2.67
N ASN A 8 35.13 3.27 -1.93
CA ASN A 8 34.77 2.21 -1.00
C ASN A 8 33.65 1.30 -1.52
N VAL A 9 32.91 1.69 -2.55
CA VAL A 9 31.81 0.90 -3.10
C VAL A 9 32.23 0.21 -4.38
N ASN A 10 31.95 -1.09 -4.47
CA ASN A 10 32.07 -1.86 -5.70
C ASN A 10 30.69 -2.39 -6.09
N VAL A 11 30.11 -1.74 -7.09
CA VAL A 11 28.78 -2.02 -7.65
C VAL A 11 28.71 -3.45 -8.22
N ALA A 12 29.77 -3.90 -8.91
CA ALA A 12 29.78 -5.23 -9.53
C ALA A 12 29.77 -6.36 -8.49
N ASP A 13 30.52 -6.17 -7.40
CA ASP A 13 30.63 -7.16 -6.33
C ASP A 13 29.59 -6.97 -5.21
N ARG A 14 28.77 -5.91 -5.30
CA ARG A 14 27.75 -5.47 -4.33
C ARG A 14 28.32 -5.18 -2.94
N THR A 15 29.60 -4.80 -2.87
CA THR A 15 30.32 -4.66 -1.61
C THR A 15 30.60 -3.21 -1.25
N ILE A 16 30.60 -2.94 0.05
CA ILE A 16 31.06 -1.70 0.66
C ILE A 16 32.25 -2.03 1.55
N THR A 17 33.39 -1.38 1.28
CA THR A 17 34.61 -1.54 2.05
C THR A 17 34.57 -0.63 3.27
N LEU A 18 34.44 -1.24 4.46
CA LEU A 18 34.43 -0.60 5.76
C LEU A 18 35.54 -1.23 6.63
N PRO A 19 36.74 -0.61 6.71
CA PRO A 19 37.85 -1.20 7.45
C PRO A 19 37.53 -1.40 8.94
N ASN A 20 37.75 -2.61 9.46
CA ASN A 20 37.51 -2.99 10.87
C ASN A 20 36.09 -2.63 11.37
N HIS A 21 35.07 -2.96 10.59
CA HIS A 21 33.69 -2.55 10.88
C HIS A 21 33.08 -3.18 12.14
N ASN A 22 33.62 -4.31 12.64
CA ASN A 22 33.12 -5.04 13.82
C ASN A 22 31.62 -5.45 13.77
N LEU A 23 31.01 -5.42 12.59
CA LEU A 23 29.63 -5.88 12.36
C LEU A 23 29.59 -7.40 12.16
N SER A 24 28.45 -7.99 12.48
CA SER A 24 28.07 -9.37 12.22
C SER A 24 27.02 -9.47 11.12
N THR A 25 26.88 -10.66 10.52
CA THR A 25 25.80 -10.90 9.54
C THR A 25 24.46 -10.91 10.28
N GLY A 26 23.49 -10.12 9.82
CA GLY A 26 22.21 -9.88 10.48
C GLY A 26 22.12 -8.55 11.24
N ASP A 27 23.22 -7.81 11.42
CA ASP A 27 23.18 -6.52 12.12
C ASP A 27 22.38 -5.48 11.31
N ALA A 28 21.46 -4.77 11.97
CA ALA A 28 20.74 -3.67 11.38
C ALA A 28 21.61 -2.41 11.31
N VAL A 29 21.64 -1.76 10.14
CA VAL A 29 22.35 -0.51 9.87
C VAL A 29 21.44 0.48 9.15
N VAL A 30 21.45 1.74 9.59
CA VAL A 30 20.76 2.82 8.86
C VAL A 30 21.72 3.43 7.86
N TYR A 31 21.33 3.45 6.59
CA TYR A 31 22.10 4.10 5.54
C TYR A 31 21.76 5.59 5.49
N ARG A 32 22.78 6.45 5.49
CA ARG A 32 22.62 7.91 5.51
C ARG A 32 23.51 8.61 4.48
N ILE A 33 23.01 9.68 3.89
CA ILE A 33 23.77 10.69 3.12
C ILE A 33 23.67 12.05 3.82
N ASP A 34 24.61 12.97 3.58
CA ASP A 34 24.55 14.33 4.13
C ASP A 34 24.00 15.30 3.07
N PRO A 35 22.73 15.74 3.19
CA PRO A 35 22.13 16.64 2.20
C PRO A 35 22.66 18.08 2.28
N THR A 36 23.52 18.42 3.26
CA THR A 36 24.05 19.78 3.44
C THR A 36 25.38 20.03 2.73
N ILE A 37 26.01 18.99 2.19
CA ILE A 37 27.23 19.09 1.38
C ILE A 37 26.82 19.00 -0.09
N SER A 38 26.96 20.11 -0.81
CA SER A 38 26.61 20.17 -2.22
C SER A 38 27.81 20.24 -3.15
N SER A 39 27.66 19.65 -4.33
CA SER A 39 28.61 19.83 -5.42
C SER A 39 28.09 20.88 -6.40
N ILE A 40 28.83 21.98 -6.53
CA ILE A 40 28.49 23.04 -7.48
C ILE A 40 28.88 22.56 -8.88
N ARG A 41 27.90 22.42 -9.79
CA ARG A 41 28.16 22.10 -11.21
C ARG A 41 27.76 23.25 -12.12
N ASN A 42 28.55 23.43 -13.17
CA ASN A 42 28.25 24.35 -14.26
C ASN A 42 27.24 23.69 -15.21
N LEU A 43 25.99 24.15 -15.21
CA LEU A 43 25.04 23.82 -16.27
C LEU A 43 24.93 24.97 -17.26
N THR A 44 24.73 24.62 -18.52
CA THR A 44 24.44 25.62 -19.57
C THR A 44 22.93 25.78 -19.66
N ALA A 45 22.40 26.85 -19.07
CA ALA A 45 21.01 27.27 -19.26
C ALA A 45 20.91 28.21 -20.46
N PHE A 46 19.73 28.36 -21.05
CA PHE A 46 19.47 29.35 -22.09
C PHE A 46 18.51 30.39 -21.53
N ASP A 47 18.82 31.68 -21.70
CA ASP A 47 17.89 32.74 -21.30
C ASP A 47 16.67 32.78 -22.25
N ALA A 48 15.69 33.63 -21.93
CA ALA A 48 14.47 33.80 -22.74
C ALA A 48 14.74 34.28 -24.19
N SER A 49 15.99 34.62 -24.52
CA SER A 49 16.46 34.98 -25.86
C SER A 49 17.35 33.89 -26.49
N ASN A 50 17.39 32.68 -25.92
CA ASN A 50 18.20 31.53 -26.34
C ASN A 50 19.72 31.77 -26.31
N VAL A 51 20.22 32.62 -25.41
CA VAL A 51 21.66 32.80 -25.20
C VAL A 51 22.15 31.83 -24.11
N PRO A 52 23.15 30.97 -24.37
CA PRO A 52 23.68 30.06 -23.37
C PRO A 52 24.39 30.83 -22.25
N ARG A 53 24.03 30.53 -21.01
CA ARG A 53 24.63 31.05 -19.78
C ARG A 53 25.07 29.88 -18.90
N THR A 54 26.24 30.02 -18.30
CA THR A 54 26.68 29.08 -17.26
C THR A 54 26.00 29.45 -15.95
N GLU A 55 25.17 28.56 -15.46
CA GLU A 55 24.50 28.67 -14.17
C GLU A 55 25.15 27.67 -13.20
N LEU A 56 25.49 28.18 -12.01
CA LEU A 56 26.02 27.36 -10.93
C LEU A 56 24.82 26.75 -10.22
N VAL A 57 24.58 25.46 -10.47
CA VAL A 57 23.48 24.73 -9.85
C VAL A 57 24.06 23.86 -8.75
N ASP A 58 23.46 23.99 -7.57
CA ASP A 58 23.71 23.15 -6.40
C ASP A 58 23.01 21.80 -6.62
N PHE A 59 23.79 20.72 -6.63
CA PHE A 59 23.26 19.35 -6.52
C PHE A 59 23.68 18.79 -5.16
N GLY A 60 22.69 18.40 -4.35
CA GLY A 60 22.93 17.62 -3.13
C GLY A 60 23.53 16.24 -3.43
N ASP A 61 24.05 15.60 -2.39
CA ASP A 61 24.56 14.24 -2.47
C ASP A 61 23.48 13.26 -2.95
N VAL A 62 23.89 12.25 -3.73
CA VAL A 62 23.00 11.26 -4.35
C VAL A 62 23.30 9.91 -3.73
N ALA A 63 22.28 9.22 -3.26
CA ALA A 63 22.40 7.89 -2.68
C ALA A 63 23.05 6.87 -3.62
N LEU A 64 23.64 5.80 -3.04
CA LEU A 64 24.01 4.61 -3.80
C LEU A 64 22.75 4.06 -4.48
N GLY A 65 22.85 3.69 -5.76
CA GLY A 65 21.71 3.10 -6.43
C GLY A 65 21.32 1.78 -5.76
N GLY A 66 20.03 1.55 -5.53
CA GLY A 66 19.53 0.39 -4.76
C GLY A 66 19.43 0.63 -3.25
N LEU A 67 19.89 1.77 -2.73
CA LEU A 67 19.72 2.17 -1.32
C LEU A 67 18.99 3.51 -1.20
N THR A 68 18.15 3.61 -0.18
CA THR A 68 17.35 4.78 0.17
C THR A 68 17.91 5.41 1.44
N ASP A 69 18.12 6.73 1.40
CA ASP A 69 18.58 7.48 2.57
C ASP A 69 17.62 7.30 3.76
N SER A 70 18.19 7.22 4.96
CA SER A 70 17.48 7.03 6.22
C SER A 70 16.69 5.72 6.33
N PHE A 71 16.93 4.76 5.43
CA PHE A 71 16.35 3.41 5.48
C PHE A 71 17.25 2.42 6.24
N THR A 72 16.63 1.44 6.89
CA THR A 72 17.33 0.38 7.64
C THR A 72 17.61 -0.81 6.73
N TYR A 73 18.84 -1.28 6.73
CA TYR A 73 19.31 -2.45 6.00
C TYR A 73 19.98 -3.44 6.94
N PHE A 74 20.17 -4.67 6.49
CA PHE A 74 20.83 -5.72 7.26
C PHE A 74 22.17 -6.10 6.65
N VAL A 75 23.19 -6.23 7.50
CA VAL A 75 24.57 -6.49 7.07
C VAL A 75 24.73 -7.96 6.71
N THR A 76 25.34 -8.23 5.55
CA THR A 76 25.93 -9.52 5.20
C THR A 76 27.44 -9.38 5.17
N VAL A 77 28.15 -9.98 6.13
CA VAL A 77 29.60 -9.81 6.26
C VAL A 77 30.34 -10.68 5.23
N VAL A 78 31.24 -10.07 4.46
CA VAL A 78 32.12 -10.79 3.52
C VAL A 78 33.44 -11.12 4.20
N ASP A 79 34.07 -10.11 4.82
CA ASP A 79 35.29 -10.23 5.62
C ASP A 79 35.39 -9.06 6.60
N ALA A 80 36.45 -8.99 7.41
CA ALA A 80 36.64 -7.98 8.45
C ALA A 80 36.67 -6.51 7.97
N ASN A 81 36.74 -6.27 6.66
CA ASN A 81 36.79 -4.95 6.05
C ASN A 81 35.70 -4.73 5.01
N THR A 82 34.82 -5.70 4.76
CA THR A 82 33.93 -5.68 3.61
C THR A 82 32.57 -6.26 3.95
N VAL A 83 31.52 -5.50 3.63
CA VAL A 83 30.12 -5.89 3.87
C VAL A 83 29.30 -5.78 2.60
N ARG A 84 28.17 -6.50 2.58
CA ARG A 84 27.04 -6.30 1.68
C ARG A 84 25.80 -5.94 2.50
N LEU A 85 24.76 -5.46 1.85
CA LEU A 85 23.49 -5.08 2.50
C LEU A 85 22.35 -5.91 1.94
N SER A 86 21.35 -6.18 2.77
CA SER A 86 20.13 -6.93 2.46
C SER A 86 18.91 -6.17 2.97
N LYS A 87 17.73 -6.42 2.38
CA LYS A 87 16.49 -5.72 2.77
C LYS A 87 15.93 -6.23 4.10
N THR A 88 16.07 -7.52 4.38
CA THR A 88 15.64 -8.13 5.65
C THR A 88 16.78 -8.88 6.35
N GLU A 89 16.61 -9.16 7.64
CA GLU A 89 17.55 -10.01 8.40
C GLU A 89 17.61 -11.44 7.81
N GLY A 90 16.46 -11.97 7.40
CA GLY A 90 16.36 -13.30 6.77
C GLY A 90 17.18 -13.38 5.48
N ASP A 91 17.10 -12.34 4.65
CA ASP A 91 17.88 -12.22 3.42
C ASP A 91 19.38 -12.15 3.73
N ALA A 92 19.78 -11.38 4.76
CA ALA A 92 21.17 -11.29 5.17
C ALA A 92 21.73 -12.64 5.64
N LEU A 93 20.94 -13.40 6.40
CA LEU A 93 21.29 -14.76 6.84
C LEU A 93 21.31 -15.77 5.69
N ALA A 94 20.48 -15.57 4.66
CA ALA A 94 20.47 -16.35 3.42
C ALA A 94 21.53 -15.89 2.41
N ALA A 95 22.24 -14.80 2.69
CA ALA A 95 23.14 -14.09 1.78
C ALA A 95 22.47 -13.61 0.47
N ASP A 96 21.17 -13.36 0.52
CA ASP A 96 20.43 -12.64 -0.52
C ASP A 96 20.64 -11.13 -0.31
N VAL A 97 21.25 -10.47 -1.28
CA VAL A 97 21.88 -9.14 -1.10
C VAL A 97 21.35 -8.15 -2.13
N ILE A 98 21.29 -6.89 -1.71
CA ILE A 98 20.84 -5.78 -2.55
C ILE A 98 21.85 -5.53 -3.68
N ASP A 99 21.31 -5.37 -4.88
CA ASP A 99 22.05 -4.92 -6.04
C ASP A 99 22.34 -3.41 -5.92
N LEU A 100 23.60 -3.06 -5.76
CA LEU A 100 24.03 -1.67 -5.86
C LEU A 100 24.04 -1.28 -7.34
N THR A 101 23.25 -0.29 -7.75
CA THR A 101 23.04 0.06 -9.18
C THR A 101 23.74 1.36 -9.60
N SER A 102 24.25 2.13 -8.64
CA SER A 102 25.11 3.29 -8.88
C SER A 102 26.01 3.57 -7.69
N LEU A 103 27.14 4.25 -7.93
CA LEU A 103 28.04 4.70 -6.87
C LEU A 103 27.50 5.92 -6.11
N GLY A 104 26.33 6.49 -6.42
CA GLY A 104 25.92 7.76 -5.82
C GLY A 104 26.93 8.89 -6.05
N THR A 105 26.80 9.99 -5.29
CA THR A 105 27.75 11.12 -5.31
C THR A 105 27.89 11.70 -3.91
N GLY A 106 29.09 12.18 -3.58
CA GLY A 106 29.39 12.77 -2.28
C GLY A 106 30.61 12.15 -1.63
N SER A 107 30.92 12.61 -0.42
CA SER A 107 32.03 12.10 0.40
C SER A 107 31.63 11.61 1.78
N ASP A 108 30.36 11.76 2.16
CA ASP A 108 29.92 11.62 3.55
C ASP A 108 28.79 10.60 3.72
N HIS A 109 28.87 9.48 2.98
CA HIS A 109 27.93 8.38 3.11
C HIS A 109 28.22 7.62 4.40
N ARG A 110 27.17 7.22 5.13
CA ARG A 110 27.30 6.60 6.45
C ARG A 110 26.42 5.35 6.55
N LEU A 111 26.99 4.31 7.14
CA LEU A 111 26.23 3.18 7.70
C LEU A 111 26.32 3.27 9.21
N ASN A 112 25.22 3.63 9.84
CA ASN A 112 25.13 3.71 11.28
C ASN A 112 24.64 2.36 11.78
N SER A 113 25.51 1.62 12.48
CA SER A 113 25.09 0.44 13.23
C SER A 113 24.03 0.87 14.23
N GLN A 114 22.93 0.12 14.29
CA GLN A 114 21.94 0.18 15.39
C GLN A 114 22.53 -0.39 16.71
N GLU A 115 23.86 -0.49 16.82
CA GLU A 115 24.54 -0.67 18.09
C GLU A 115 24.38 0.62 18.88
N THR A 116 23.35 0.68 19.72
CA THR A 116 23.23 1.68 20.78
C THR A 116 24.59 1.77 21.47
N GLN A 117 25.30 2.89 21.33
CA GLN A 117 26.46 3.13 22.17
C GLN A 117 25.92 3.28 23.60
N GLY A 118 25.97 2.23 24.41
CA GLY A 118 25.38 2.24 25.75
C GLY A 118 24.46 1.06 26.01
N ILE A 119 23.23 1.31 26.46
CA ILE A 119 22.24 0.27 26.80
C ILE A 119 21.05 0.37 25.84
N GLY A 120 20.87 -0.63 24.99
CA GLY A 120 19.69 -0.76 24.12
C GLY A 120 18.70 -1.81 24.64
N ILE A 121 17.42 -1.47 24.69
CA ILE A 121 16.28 -2.36 24.91
C ILE A 121 15.40 -2.24 23.69
N SER A 122 15.48 -3.20 22.77
CA SER A 122 14.72 -3.16 21.53
C SER A 122 13.77 -4.34 21.37
N ALA A 123 12.64 -4.07 20.71
CA ALA A 123 11.73 -5.07 20.20
C ALA A 123 11.42 -4.69 18.75
N THR A 124 11.79 -5.55 17.80
CA THR A 124 11.58 -5.27 16.38
C THR A 124 10.81 -6.43 15.76
N PHE A 125 9.78 -6.10 14.99
CA PHE A 125 9.04 -7.04 14.18
C PHE A 125 9.03 -6.57 12.73
N SER A 126 9.36 -7.46 11.82
CA SER A 126 9.21 -7.24 10.39
C SER A 126 8.42 -8.42 9.83
N GLY A 127 7.31 -8.12 9.16
CA GLY A 127 6.39 -9.12 8.61
C GLY A 127 5.94 -8.76 7.21
N SER A 128 5.79 -9.79 6.38
CA SER A 128 5.24 -9.67 5.03
C SER A 128 4.20 -10.78 4.85
N ASP A 129 2.95 -10.38 4.64
CA ASP A 129 1.82 -11.29 4.43
C ASP A 129 1.18 -11.04 3.07
N THR A 130 1.43 -11.96 2.13
CA THR A 130 0.82 -11.96 0.80
C THR A 130 -0.13 -13.14 0.66
N LEU A 131 -1.41 -12.86 0.41
CA LEU A 131 -2.42 -13.87 0.12
C LEU A 131 -3.01 -13.63 -1.27
N THR A 132 -2.87 -14.62 -2.14
CA THR A 132 -3.44 -14.61 -3.49
C THR A 132 -4.40 -15.78 -3.63
N SER A 133 -5.57 -15.57 -4.24
CA SER A 133 -6.52 -16.64 -4.53
C SER A 133 -7.20 -16.40 -5.87
N GLY A 134 -6.96 -17.26 -6.86
CA GLY A 134 -7.56 -17.11 -8.19
C GLY A 134 -8.37 -18.33 -8.58
N ALA A 135 -9.50 -18.12 -9.25
CA ALA A 135 -10.19 -19.17 -10.00
C ALA A 135 -10.55 -18.65 -11.39
N THR A 136 -10.32 -19.46 -12.42
CA THR A 136 -10.72 -19.15 -13.80
C THR A 136 -11.45 -20.33 -14.44
N ARG A 137 -12.45 -20.07 -15.31
CA ARG A 137 -13.14 -21.11 -16.10
C ARG A 137 -13.41 -20.64 -17.54
N GLY A 138 -12.94 -21.42 -18.50
CA GLY A 138 -13.02 -21.15 -19.95
C GLY A 138 -11.74 -20.48 -20.50
N GLY A 139 -11.51 -20.66 -21.81
CA GLY A 139 -10.33 -20.17 -22.54
C GLY A 139 -9.02 -20.87 -22.13
N SER A 140 -7.98 -20.76 -22.96
CA SER A 140 -6.62 -20.80 -22.40
C SER A 140 -6.59 -19.74 -21.31
N PRO A 141 -6.06 -20.01 -20.09
CA PRO A 141 -5.86 -18.94 -19.14
C PRO A 141 -5.12 -17.86 -19.92
N SER A 142 -5.62 -16.62 -19.91
CA SER A 142 -4.71 -15.53 -20.22
C SER A 142 -3.50 -15.81 -19.34
N VAL A 143 -2.32 -15.75 -19.93
CA VAL A 143 -1.07 -15.86 -19.16
C VAL A 143 -1.15 -14.98 -17.89
N ASP A 144 -1.94 -13.90 -17.94
CA ASP A 144 -2.41 -13.01 -16.87
C ASP A 144 -3.06 -13.68 -15.64
N GLY A 145 -3.67 -14.86 -15.72
CA GLY A 145 -4.36 -15.53 -14.59
C GLY A 145 -3.63 -16.74 -13.99
N LEU A 146 -2.47 -17.14 -14.55
CA LEU A 146 -1.76 -18.37 -14.16
C LEU A 146 -0.32 -18.13 -13.65
N PHE A 147 0.22 -16.91 -13.76
CA PHE A 147 1.60 -16.62 -13.33
C PHE A 147 1.79 -16.38 -11.82
N LEU A 148 0.74 -16.46 -10.99
CA LEU A 148 0.83 -16.31 -9.54
C LEU A 148 1.15 -17.60 -8.77
N PHE A 149 1.49 -18.69 -9.47
CA PHE A 149 1.94 -19.94 -8.83
C PHE A 149 3.46 -20.11 -8.96
N PRO A 150 4.29 -19.64 -8.01
CA PRO A 150 5.55 -20.32 -7.80
C PRO A 150 5.22 -21.74 -7.33
N GLU A 151 5.81 -22.74 -7.98
CA GLU A 151 5.61 -24.17 -7.74
C GLU A 151 5.44 -24.54 -6.26
N THR A 152 4.20 -24.70 -5.80
CA THR A 152 3.88 -25.56 -4.65
C THR A 152 2.58 -26.31 -4.94
N ALA A 153 2.68 -27.25 -5.86
CA ALA A 153 1.78 -28.39 -5.92
C ALA A 153 1.90 -29.17 -4.60
N GLY A 154 1.07 -28.83 -3.61
CA GLY A 154 0.89 -29.62 -2.39
C GLY A 154 0.86 -28.78 -1.11
N GLY A 155 -0.32 -28.31 -0.70
CA GLY A 155 -0.44 -27.54 0.53
C GLY A 155 -1.88 -27.33 1.02
N THR A 156 -2.47 -28.40 1.57
CA THR A 156 -3.39 -28.34 2.73
C THR A 156 -4.64 -27.46 2.66
N ALA A 157 -5.63 -27.88 1.86
CA ALA A 157 -7.03 -27.54 2.11
C ALA A 157 -7.54 -28.27 3.37
N GLY A 158 -7.29 -27.70 4.54
CA GLY A 158 -7.77 -28.25 5.80
C GLY A 158 -7.96 -27.15 6.83
N ASN A 159 -9.23 -26.74 7.02
CA ASN A 159 -9.81 -26.11 8.24
C ASN A 159 -10.76 -24.92 8.03
N LEU A 160 -11.41 -24.78 6.86
CA LEU A 160 -12.53 -23.83 6.66
C LEU A 160 -13.87 -24.26 7.33
N ARG A 161 -13.88 -25.33 8.14
CA ARG A 161 -15.10 -25.93 8.72
C ARG A 161 -15.65 -25.20 9.97
N ARG A 162 -14.98 -24.15 10.48
CA ARG A 162 -15.38 -23.48 11.74
C ARG A 162 -16.14 -22.16 11.60
N LEU A 163 -16.31 -21.61 10.39
CA LEU A 163 -16.93 -20.28 10.22
C LEU A 163 -18.44 -20.29 9.90
N PHE A 164 -19.05 -21.42 9.53
CA PHE A 164 -20.50 -21.48 9.21
C PHE A 164 -21.16 -22.78 9.72
N PRO A 165 -21.82 -22.78 10.89
CA PRO A 165 -22.63 -23.92 11.32
C PRO A 165 -24.04 -23.80 10.74
N GLY A 166 -24.28 -24.38 9.56
CA GLY A 166 -25.65 -24.54 9.05
C GLY A 166 -25.73 -24.95 7.57
N SER A 167 -26.11 -26.21 7.33
CA SER A 167 -26.68 -26.80 6.08
C SER A 167 -26.03 -26.41 4.74
N ALA A 168 -25.37 -27.28 3.98
CA ALA A 168 -25.85 -28.58 3.50
C ALA A 168 -24.69 -29.52 3.11
N SER A 169 -24.99 -30.81 3.11
CA SER A 169 -24.18 -31.94 2.69
C SER A 169 -23.95 -31.97 1.17
N ASP A 170 -22.70 -32.09 0.71
CA ASP A 170 -22.20 -33.29 0.01
C ASP A 170 -20.76 -33.12 -0.55
N SER A 171 -19.93 -34.13 -0.25
CA SER A 171 -18.66 -34.55 -0.87
C SER A 171 -17.69 -33.52 -1.48
N VAL A 172 -16.63 -33.15 -0.74
CA VAL A 172 -15.34 -32.73 -1.33
C VAL A 172 -14.42 -33.95 -1.33
N SER A 173 -14.20 -34.56 -2.50
CA SER A 173 -13.24 -35.65 -2.68
C SER A 173 -11.86 -35.09 -2.99
N THR A 174 -10.90 -35.28 -2.08
CA THR A 174 -9.48 -35.02 -2.32
C THR A 174 -8.82 -36.29 -2.86
N ASN A 175 -8.71 -36.44 -4.18
CA ASN A 175 -7.82 -37.43 -4.79
C ASN A 175 -7.00 -36.74 -5.90
N ASN A 176 -5.71 -36.58 -5.62
CA ASN A 176 -4.67 -36.31 -6.61
C ASN A 176 -4.50 -37.57 -7.46
N SER A 177 -5.13 -37.57 -8.62
CA SER A 177 -4.86 -38.52 -9.70
C SER A 177 -5.07 -37.75 -10.99
N GLU A 178 -4.08 -37.82 -11.89
CA GLU A 178 -4.10 -37.30 -13.25
C GLU A 178 -5.53 -37.32 -13.81
N ALA A 179 -5.98 -36.19 -14.33
CA ALA A 179 -7.33 -35.98 -14.83
C ALA A 179 -7.73 -37.05 -15.87
N GLN A 180 -8.27 -38.17 -15.40
CA GLN A 180 -9.03 -39.09 -16.22
C GLN A 180 -10.40 -38.46 -16.44
N SER A 181 -10.67 -38.14 -17.70
CA SER A 181 -11.96 -37.68 -18.18
C SER A 181 -13.05 -38.68 -17.80
N ILE A 182 -13.89 -38.31 -16.82
CA ILE A 182 -15.22 -38.89 -16.71
C ILE A 182 -16.03 -38.31 -17.86
N ALA A 183 -15.94 -38.97 -19.02
CA ALA A 183 -16.86 -38.78 -20.11
C ALA A 183 -18.24 -39.29 -19.66
N ASN A 184 -19.02 -38.40 -19.03
CA ASN A 184 -20.47 -38.54 -18.95
C ASN A 184 -21.11 -37.42 -19.77
N ASP A 185 -21.54 -37.87 -20.94
CA ASP A 185 -22.47 -37.34 -21.92
C ASP A 185 -23.67 -36.59 -21.30
N SER A 186 -23.54 -35.26 -21.18
CA SER A 186 -24.61 -34.25 -21.12
C SER A 186 -23.97 -32.86 -21.00
N GLN A 187 -23.44 -32.37 -22.11
CA GLN A 187 -22.93 -31.00 -22.31
C GLN A 187 -24.03 -29.96 -22.05
N ASN A 188 -24.23 -29.57 -20.78
CA ASN A 188 -24.93 -28.34 -20.41
C ASN A 188 -23.88 -27.34 -19.95
N ASP A 189 -23.21 -26.76 -20.93
CA ASP A 189 -22.24 -25.69 -20.73
C ASP A 189 -22.94 -24.33 -20.48
N PHE A 190 -24.21 -24.35 -20.06
CA PHE A 190 -25.06 -23.17 -19.87
C PHE A 190 -24.54 -22.19 -18.81
N LEU A 191 -23.81 -22.68 -17.80
CA LEU A 191 -23.33 -21.87 -16.68
C LEU A 191 -21.84 -22.09 -16.38
N ARG A 192 -21.08 -20.99 -16.38
CA ARG A 192 -19.69 -20.91 -15.92
C ARG A 192 -19.57 -19.92 -14.76
N GLY A 193 -18.67 -20.25 -13.84
CA GLY A 193 -18.54 -19.55 -12.57
C GLY A 193 -17.16 -19.73 -11.99
N ALA A 194 -16.58 -18.65 -11.48
CA ALA A 194 -15.32 -18.67 -10.75
C ALA A 194 -15.36 -17.72 -9.57
N ALA A 195 -14.68 -18.07 -8.48
CA ALA A 195 -14.63 -17.24 -7.28
C ALA A 195 -13.27 -17.30 -6.59
N GLY A 196 -12.74 -16.13 -6.24
CA GLY A 196 -11.58 -15.95 -5.37
C GLY A 196 -12.00 -15.48 -3.98
N LEU A 197 -11.37 -16.03 -2.94
CA LEU A 197 -11.55 -15.62 -1.56
C LEU A 197 -10.18 -15.61 -0.87
N ALA A 198 -9.79 -14.44 -0.36
CA ALA A 198 -8.58 -14.28 0.42
C ALA A 198 -8.92 -13.53 1.72
N ILE A 199 -8.46 -14.07 2.85
CA ILE A 199 -8.71 -13.54 4.19
C ILE A 199 -7.38 -13.49 4.92
N ASN A 200 -6.88 -12.29 5.20
CA ASN A 200 -5.65 -12.07 5.97
C ASN A 200 -6.01 -11.44 7.33
N LEU A 201 -5.57 -12.09 8.41
CA LEU A 201 -5.86 -11.68 9.77
C LEU A 201 -4.59 -11.83 10.60
N PHE A 202 -4.14 -10.76 11.23
CA PHE A 202 -3.07 -10.85 12.22
C PHE A 202 -3.28 -9.91 13.39
N GLU A 203 -2.56 -10.24 14.45
CA GLU A 203 -2.42 -9.46 15.66
C GLU A 203 -0.95 -9.50 16.06
N HIS A 204 -0.33 -8.34 16.15
CA HIS A 204 1.07 -8.19 16.57
C HIS A 204 1.15 -7.36 17.83
N ASP A 205 1.97 -7.83 18.77
CA ASP A 205 2.28 -7.15 20.02
C ASP A 205 3.80 -7.04 20.16
N VAL A 206 4.33 -5.83 20.02
CA VAL A 206 5.76 -5.53 19.95
C VAL A 206 6.09 -4.54 21.06
N ILE A 207 6.67 -5.07 22.14
CA ILE A 207 6.88 -4.30 23.36
C ILE A 207 8.36 -4.28 23.75
N ALA A 208 8.95 -3.09 23.77
CA ALA A 208 10.21 -2.81 24.44
C ALA A 208 9.92 -2.22 25.82
N ARG A 209 10.36 -2.90 26.90
CA ARG A 209 9.97 -2.53 28.27
C ARG A 209 11.14 -2.53 29.24
N VAL A 210 11.28 -1.43 29.99
CA VAL A 210 12.15 -1.34 31.17
C VAL A 210 11.30 -1.49 32.42
N GLY A 211 11.54 -2.55 33.21
CA GLY A 211 10.75 -2.87 34.40
C GLY A 211 10.91 -1.86 35.54
N SER A 212 9.92 -1.80 36.43
CA SER A 212 9.82 -0.80 37.52
C SER A 212 10.97 -0.83 38.54
N SER A 213 11.62 -1.98 38.69
CA SER A 213 12.79 -2.13 39.57
C SER A 213 14.13 -1.91 38.86
N ALA A 214 14.12 -1.55 37.57
CA ALA A 214 15.33 -1.41 36.78
C ALA A 214 16.16 -0.20 37.23
N ILE A 215 17.47 -0.38 37.28
CA ILE A 215 18.45 0.68 37.46
C ILE A 215 19.47 0.56 36.32
N LEU A 216 19.37 1.44 35.32
CA LEU A 216 20.21 1.44 34.13
C LEU A 216 21.12 2.67 34.15
N ASN A 217 22.44 2.45 34.09
CA ASN A 217 23.42 3.53 34.09
C ASN A 217 24.37 3.36 32.91
N SER A 218 24.33 4.28 31.96
CA SER A 218 25.13 4.24 30.73
C SER A 218 26.10 5.43 30.67
N ARG A 219 27.34 5.18 30.26
CA ARG A 219 28.32 6.25 29.95
C ARG A 219 28.16 6.81 28.54
N ALA A 220 27.12 6.39 27.83
CA ALA A 220 26.73 6.86 26.51
C ALA A 220 25.18 6.95 26.50
N ASN A 221 24.50 6.39 25.50
CA ASN A 221 23.06 6.40 25.34
C ASN A 221 22.32 5.34 26.17
N ILE A 222 21.02 5.56 26.37
CA ILE A 222 20.06 4.50 26.68
C ILE A 222 18.92 4.59 25.67
N GLU A 223 18.60 3.49 24.99
CA GLU A 223 17.55 3.45 23.95
C GLU A 223 16.53 2.36 24.32
N VAL A 224 15.25 2.72 24.31
CA VAL A 224 14.11 1.81 24.49
C VAL A 224 13.24 1.92 23.24
N THR A 225 13.35 0.96 22.33
CA THR A 225 12.79 1.10 20.97
C THR A 225 11.90 -0.07 20.60
N ALA A 226 10.66 0.19 20.25
CA ALA A 226 9.75 -0.78 19.66
C ALA A 226 9.47 -0.40 18.19
N THR A 227 9.67 -1.32 17.26
CA THR A 227 9.48 -1.05 15.83
C THR A 227 8.74 -2.20 15.15
N THR A 228 7.75 -1.86 14.34
CA THR A 228 7.04 -2.81 13.50
C THR A 228 7.02 -2.32 12.06
N ASP A 229 7.56 -3.12 11.14
CA ASP A 229 7.44 -2.91 9.70
C ASP A 229 6.52 -3.99 9.11
N GLN A 230 5.45 -3.60 8.42
CA GLN A 230 4.43 -4.51 7.90
C GLN A 230 4.15 -4.28 6.41
N SER A 231 4.34 -5.33 5.62
CA SER A 231 3.88 -5.39 4.24
C SER A 231 2.71 -6.36 4.15
N VAL A 232 1.56 -5.89 3.64
CA VAL A 232 0.35 -6.70 3.53
C VAL A 232 -0.19 -6.65 2.12
N GLN A 233 -0.59 -7.80 1.58
CA GLN A 233 -1.21 -7.94 0.27
C GLN A 233 -2.33 -8.99 0.28
N ILE A 234 -3.50 -8.63 -0.24
CA ILE A 234 -4.64 -9.53 -0.46
C ILE A 234 -5.11 -9.40 -1.92
N ALA A 235 -4.92 -10.45 -2.71
CA ALA A 235 -5.20 -10.46 -4.15
C ALA A 235 -6.16 -11.60 -4.60
N PRO A 236 -7.46 -11.55 -4.25
CA PRO A 236 -8.45 -12.50 -4.74
C PRO A 236 -8.94 -12.15 -6.14
N GLU A 237 -9.07 -13.15 -6.99
CA GLU A 237 -9.49 -13.01 -8.38
C GLU A 237 -10.51 -14.07 -8.80
N GLY A 238 -11.46 -13.65 -9.63
CA GLY A 238 -12.43 -14.54 -10.26
C GLY A 238 -12.58 -14.24 -11.75
N GLY A 239 -12.37 -15.23 -12.61
CA GLY A 239 -12.49 -15.09 -14.05
C GLY A 239 -13.39 -16.15 -14.69
N SER A 240 -14.34 -15.74 -15.52
CA SER A 240 -15.10 -16.65 -16.37
C SER A 240 -15.05 -16.14 -17.80
N SER A 241 -14.46 -16.91 -18.72
CA SER A 241 -14.29 -16.51 -20.13
C SER A 241 -14.78 -17.60 -21.10
N LYS A 242 -14.75 -17.31 -22.40
CA LYS A 242 -15.13 -18.25 -23.45
C LYS A 242 -13.96 -19.16 -23.85
N GLY A 243 -14.16 -20.49 -23.85
CA GLY A 243 -13.23 -21.47 -24.43
C GLY A 243 -13.00 -21.27 -25.93
N GLU A 244 -11.78 -21.52 -26.41
CA GLU A 244 -11.46 -21.47 -27.85
C GLU A 244 -12.27 -22.49 -28.68
N ASP A 245 -12.65 -23.62 -28.07
CA ASP A 245 -13.35 -24.74 -28.73
C ASP A 245 -14.79 -24.98 -28.23
N GLU A 246 -15.27 -24.18 -27.27
CA GLU A 246 -16.61 -24.36 -26.70
C GLU A 246 -17.58 -23.33 -27.26
N SER A 247 -18.75 -23.80 -27.72
CA SER A 247 -19.92 -22.92 -27.83
C SER A 247 -20.16 -22.35 -26.43
N GLY A 248 -19.96 -21.04 -26.28
CA GLY A 248 -19.82 -20.36 -25.00
C GLY A 248 -21.01 -20.59 -24.08
N SER A 249 -20.76 -20.51 -22.78
CA SER A 249 -21.85 -20.55 -21.81
C SER A 249 -22.74 -19.33 -21.97
N ASP A 250 -24.05 -19.56 -21.99
CA ASP A 250 -25.05 -18.49 -21.95
C ASP A 250 -24.84 -17.60 -20.72
N VAL A 251 -24.46 -18.18 -19.57
CA VAL A 251 -24.29 -17.46 -18.31
C VAL A 251 -22.86 -17.59 -17.77
N ALA A 252 -22.20 -16.46 -17.53
CA ALA A 252 -20.91 -16.37 -16.86
C ALA A 252 -21.03 -15.62 -15.54
N SER A 253 -20.32 -16.10 -14.51
CA SER A 253 -20.30 -15.48 -13.19
C SER A 253 -18.89 -15.41 -12.60
N ALA A 254 -18.57 -14.31 -11.92
CA ALA A 254 -17.29 -14.13 -11.25
C ALA A 254 -17.44 -13.41 -9.91
N ALA A 255 -16.71 -13.85 -8.90
CA ALA A 255 -16.66 -13.20 -7.59
C ALA A 255 -15.22 -13.10 -7.07
N ALA A 256 -14.89 -12.00 -6.41
CA ALA A 256 -13.63 -11.83 -5.68
C ALA A 256 -13.91 -11.17 -4.33
N VAL A 257 -13.45 -11.79 -3.24
CA VAL A 257 -13.65 -11.28 -1.89
C VAL A 257 -12.31 -11.25 -1.15
N GLY A 258 -11.88 -10.04 -0.78
CA GLY A 258 -10.68 -9.78 0.01
C GLY A 258 -11.03 -9.18 1.36
N ILE A 259 -10.56 -9.80 2.44
CA ILE A 259 -10.80 -9.31 3.81
C ILE A 259 -9.48 -9.26 4.56
N GLY A 260 -9.03 -8.06 4.89
CA GLY A 260 -7.86 -7.78 5.73
C GLY A 260 -8.27 -7.21 7.09
N VAL A 261 -7.80 -7.81 8.18
CA VAL A 261 -7.91 -7.23 9.52
C VAL A 261 -6.55 -7.28 10.19
N TYR A 262 -6.00 -6.11 10.44
CA TYR A 262 -4.62 -5.92 10.86
C TYR A 262 -4.61 -5.17 12.19
N ASN A 263 -4.18 -5.85 13.25
CA ASN A 263 -4.06 -5.25 14.58
C ASN A 263 -2.58 -5.18 14.96
N ASN A 264 -2.04 -4.00 15.22
CA ASN A 264 -0.66 -3.85 15.71
C ASN A 264 -0.65 -3.00 16.98
N ASN A 265 0.00 -3.52 18.00
CA ASN A 265 0.34 -2.81 19.22
C ASN A 265 1.86 -2.70 19.31
N VAL A 266 2.39 -1.48 19.25
CA VAL A 266 3.83 -1.18 19.29
C VAL A 266 4.08 -0.26 20.46
N GLN A 267 4.77 -0.75 21.50
CA GLN A 267 4.94 0.00 22.74
C GLN A 267 6.39 0.05 23.21
N ALA A 268 6.89 1.25 23.47
CA ALA A 268 8.14 1.48 24.16
C ALA A 268 7.86 2.10 25.53
N ILE A 269 8.17 1.35 26.59
CA ILE A 269 7.71 1.68 27.95
C ILE A 269 8.88 1.70 28.92
N ILE A 270 9.03 2.82 29.63
CA ILE A 270 9.74 2.87 30.91
C ILE A 270 8.68 2.79 32.01
N GLU A 271 8.71 1.69 32.78
CA GLU A 271 7.74 1.45 33.85
C GLU A 271 7.93 2.38 35.05
N GLU A 272 6.92 2.38 35.92
CA GLU A 272 6.88 3.23 37.11
C GLU A 272 8.14 3.07 37.98
N ASN A 273 8.64 4.17 38.54
CA ASN A 273 9.78 4.19 39.47
C ASN A 273 11.13 3.67 38.92
N ALA A 274 11.21 3.28 37.65
CA ALA A 274 12.47 2.86 37.03
C ALA A 274 13.49 4.01 37.07
N VAL A 275 14.77 3.67 37.25
CA VAL A 275 15.87 4.65 37.33
C VAL A 275 16.80 4.47 36.13
N LEU A 276 16.88 5.47 35.26
CA LEU A 276 17.72 5.43 34.07
C LEU A 276 18.62 6.67 34.03
N ASN A 277 19.93 6.48 33.87
CA ASN A 277 20.90 7.56 33.75
C ASN A 277 21.76 7.34 32.50
N ALA A 278 21.51 8.11 31.45
CA ALA A 278 22.33 8.15 30.25
C ALA A 278 23.28 9.35 30.33
N ARG A 279 24.52 9.25 29.84
CA ARG A 279 25.44 10.39 29.77
C ARG A 279 25.10 11.31 28.60
N GLU A 280 24.61 10.73 27.51
CA GLU A 280 24.30 11.40 26.25
C GLU A 280 22.78 11.40 26.06
N SER A 281 22.23 10.62 25.12
CA SER A 281 20.78 10.58 24.88
C SER A 281 20.08 9.47 25.67
N LEU A 282 18.87 9.74 26.14
CA LEU A 282 17.90 8.71 26.50
C LEU A 282 16.70 8.80 25.55
N THR A 283 16.46 7.74 24.79
CA THR A 283 15.37 7.70 23.79
C THR A 283 14.38 6.60 24.13
N VAL A 284 13.09 6.93 24.10
CA VAL A 284 11.96 5.98 24.16
C VAL A 284 11.18 6.14 22.86
N SER A 285 11.20 5.15 21.98
CA SER A 285 10.65 5.28 20.63
C SER A 285 9.74 4.10 20.26
N ALA A 286 8.53 4.38 19.79
CA ALA A 286 7.61 3.39 19.25
C ALA A 286 7.25 3.77 17.81
N ALA A 287 7.54 2.89 16.84
CA ALA A 287 7.36 3.17 15.42
C ALA A 287 6.63 2.04 14.70
N LEU A 288 5.58 2.37 13.96
CA LEU A 288 4.87 1.46 13.07
C LEU A 288 4.94 1.98 11.63
N ASN A 289 5.38 1.13 10.71
CA ASN A 289 5.47 1.47 9.29
C ASN A 289 4.74 0.42 8.44
N TYR A 290 3.90 0.90 7.52
CA TYR A 290 3.42 0.14 6.37
C TYR A 290 4.01 0.75 5.10
N PRO A 291 5.18 0.29 4.64
CA PRO A 291 5.78 0.81 3.41
C PRO A 291 5.00 0.34 2.18
N LEU A 292 5.18 1.06 1.06
CA LEU A 292 4.82 0.53 -0.25
C LEU A 292 5.45 -0.86 -0.46
N LEU A 293 4.67 -1.78 -1.05
CA LEU A 293 5.14 -3.13 -1.37
C LEU A 293 6.30 -3.12 -2.38
N SER A 294 6.41 -2.07 -3.21
CA SER A 294 7.57 -1.76 -4.05
C SER A 294 7.61 -0.28 -4.44
N GLU A 295 8.80 0.27 -4.68
CA GLU A 295 8.94 1.67 -5.11
C GLU A 295 8.50 1.83 -6.60
N PRO A 296 7.71 2.87 -6.94
CA PRO A 296 7.20 3.07 -8.30
C PRO A 296 8.27 3.21 -9.40
N LEU A 297 9.52 3.53 -9.03
CA LEU A 297 10.64 3.67 -9.96
C LEU A 297 11.42 2.37 -10.15
N ASP A 298 11.41 1.46 -9.18
CA ASP A 298 12.00 0.10 -9.31
C ASP A 298 11.18 -0.77 -10.30
N ILE A 299 9.90 -0.44 -10.44
CA ILE A 299 8.92 -1.01 -11.37
C ILE A 299 9.25 -0.69 -12.85
N ILE A 300 9.95 0.41 -13.12
CA ILE A 300 10.30 0.87 -14.48
C ILE A 300 11.82 0.98 -14.61
N ASP A 301 12.56 -0.12 -14.48
CA ASP A 301 13.99 -0.14 -14.82
C ASP A 301 14.18 -0.36 -16.35
N PRO A 302 14.65 0.62 -17.13
CA PRO A 302 14.91 0.48 -18.57
C PRO A 302 16.02 -0.53 -18.90
N ARG A 303 16.78 -1.03 -17.92
CA ARG A 303 17.90 -1.97 -18.11
C ARG A 303 17.49 -3.44 -17.99
N SER A 304 16.35 -3.76 -17.35
CA SER A 304 15.73 -5.09 -17.40
C SER A 304 15.46 -5.54 -18.85
N PHE A 305 15.14 -4.58 -19.73
CA PHE A 305 15.02 -4.75 -21.18
C PHE A 305 16.33 -5.19 -21.87
N ALA A 306 17.48 -4.78 -21.32
CA ALA A 306 18.79 -5.00 -21.90
C ALA A 306 19.47 -6.28 -21.42
N GLN A 307 19.10 -6.81 -20.25
CA GLN A 307 19.70 -8.02 -19.66
C GLN A 307 18.86 -9.28 -19.88
N ASP A 308 17.52 -9.20 -19.71
CA ASP A 308 16.63 -10.35 -19.73
C ASP A 308 15.79 -10.47 -21.01
N GLY A 309 15.99 -9.60 -21.99
CA GLY A 309 15.26 -9.62 -23.26
C GLY A 309 13.73 -9.63 -23.08
N LEU A 310 13.00 -10.33 -23.97
CA LEU A 310 11.53 -10.43 -23.93
C LEU A 310 10.97 -11.15 -22.67
N THR A 311 11.81 -11.70 -21.79
CA THR A 311 11.38 -12.28 -20.50
C THR A 311 11.39 -11.25 -19.36
N GLY A 312 12.15 -10.16 -19.46
CA GLY A 312 12.16 -9.03 -18.51
C GLY A 312 10.93 -8.11 -18.57
N ILE A 313 10.00 -8.39 -19.50
CA ILE A 313 8.69 -7.73 -19.63
C ILE A 313 7.54 -8.53 -19.01
N GLY A 314 7.80 -9.66 -18.34
CA GLY A 314 6.78 -10.43 -17.62
C GLY A 314 5.93 -9.59 -16.65
N PHE A 315 6.58 -8.62 -16.00
CA PHE A 315 5.95 -7.59 -15.17
C PHE A 315 4.91 -6.74 -15.92
N PHE A 316 5.14 -6.45 -17.21
CA PHE A 316 4.19 -5.71 -18.07
C PHE A 316 3.14 -6.61 -18.73
N LEU A 317 3.25 -7.92 -18.56
CA LEU A 317 2.40 -8.94 -19.19
C LEU A 317 1.34 -9.49 -18.22
N ASP A 318 1.22 -8.98 -16.99
CA ASP A 318 0.15 -9.36 -16.04
C ASP A 318 -1.21 -8.68 -16.33
N GLY A 319 -1.32 -7.94 -17.43
CA GLY A 319 -2.52 -7.19 -17.81
C GLY A 319 -2.79 -5.93 -16.97
N THR A 320 -1.95 -5.65 -15.97
CA THR A 320 -2.04 -4.48 -15.07
C THR A 320 -0.78 -3.62 -15.07
N LEU A 321 0.21 -3.94 -15.92
CA LEU A 321 1.55 -3.37 -15.95
C LEU A 321 2.34 -3.59 -14.64
N GLY A 322 2.10 -4.69 -13.94
CA GLY A 322 2.80 -5.09 -12.71
C GLY A 322 2.32 -4.39 -11.45
N PHE A 323 1.23 -3.62 -11.56
CA PHE A 323 0.63 -2.89 -10.46
C PHE A 323 -0.12 -3.85 -9.51
N SER A 324 -0.82 -4.85 -10.02
CA SER A 324 -1.60 -5.79 -9.19
C SER A 324 -0.72 -6.65 -8.27
N SER A 325 0.44 -7.06 -8.76
CA SER A 325 1.33 -8.01 -8.10
C SER A 325 2.33 -7.37 -7.14
N ASN A 326 2.71 -6.09 -7.31
CA ASN A 326 3.87 -5.52 -6.60
C ASN A 326 3.61 -4.24 -5.80
N ILE A 327 2.46 -3.55 -5.94
CA ILE A 327 2.23 -2.28 -5.20
C ILE A 327 0.94 -2.23 -4.37
N MET A 328 -0.04 -3.10 -4.64
CA MET A 328 -1.36 -2.98 -4.02
C MET A 328 -1.47 -3.84 -2.76
N ASN A 329 -1.86 -3.23 -1.65
CA ASN A 329 -2.22 -3.93 -0.42
C ASN A 329 -3.50 -4.76 -0.56
N THR A 330 -4.44 -4.33 -1.42
CA THR A 330 -5.64 -5.10 -1.76
C THR A 330 -5.91 -5.01 -3.25
N TRP A 331 -6.11 -6.17 -3.89
CA TRP A 331 -6.48 -6.33 -5.30
C TRP A 331 -7.60 -7.36 -5.43
N ALA A 332 -8.85 -6.94 -5.25
CA ALA A 332 -10.00 -7.83 -5.46
C ALA A 332 -10.60 -7.59 -6.85
N ASN A 333 -10.32 -8.46 -7.81
CA ASN A 333 -10.70 -8.22 -9.21
C ASN A 333 -11.49 -9.36 -9.86
N THR A 334 -12.39 -9.02 -10.79
CA THR A 334 -13.20 -10.02 -11.50
C THR A 334 -13.37 -9.75 -13.00
N ASN A 335 -13.62 -10.82 -13.76
CA ASN A 335 -13.96 -10.80 -15.18
C ASN A 335 -15.08 -11.83 -15.47
N ALA A 336 -16.14 -11.45 -16.19
CA ALA A 336 -17.24 -12.36 -16.53
C ALA A 336 -17.72 -12.16 -17.98
N GLU A 337 -17.44 -13.14 -18.84
CA GLU A 337 -17.81 -13.13 -20.25
C GLU A 337 -18.80 -14.26 -20.56
N GLY A 338 -20.07 -13.91 -20.73
CA GLY A 338 -21.14 -14.85 -21.11
C GLY A 338 -21.81 -14.39 -22.39
N ASP A 339 -22.41 -15.31 -23.16
CA ASP A 339 -23.08 -14.93 -24.41
C ASP A 339 -24.45 -14.25 -24.13
N LEU A 340 -25.18 -14.70 -23.10
CA LEU A 340 -26.50 -14.18 -22.71
C LEU A 340 -26.45 -13.29 -21.45
N VAL A 341 -25.73 -13.70 -20.41
CA VAL A 341 -25.66 -13.02 -19.11
C VAL A 341 -24.25 -13.09 -18.54
N SER A 342 -23.72 -11.94 -18.11
CA SER A 342 -22.53 -11.84 -17.25
C SER A 342 -22.88 -11.24 -15.89
N ILE A 343 -22.34 -11.84 -14.82
CA ILE A 343 -22.48 -11.33 -13.44
C ILE A 343 -21.11 -11.28 -12.81
N ALA A 344 -20.66 -10.12 -12.35
CA ALA A 344 -19.37 -9.96 -11.70
C ALA A 344 -19.49 -9.15 -10.41
N GLY A 345 -18.73 -9.54 -9.39
CA GLY A 345 -18.73 -8.87 -8.10
C GLY A 345 -17.36 -8.89 -7.45
N SER A 346 -16.86 -7.72 -7.07
CA SER A 346 -15.64 -7.59 -6.26
C SER A 346 -15.93 -6.88 -4.95
N PHE A 347 -15.37 -7.41 -3.88
CA PHE A 347 -15.59 -6.93 -2.52
C PHE A 347 -14.27 -6.93 -1.75
N GLY A 348 -13.87 -5.76 -1.26
CA GLY A 348 -12.67 -5.55 -0.45
C GLY A 348 -13.04 -4.91 0.88
N VAL A 349 -12.51 -5.44 1.97
CA VAL A 349 -12.57 -4.82 3.30
C VAL A 349 -11.17 -4.86 3.90
N SER A 350 -10.69 -3.70 4.32
CA SER A 350 -9.42 -3.58 5.04
C SER A 350 -9.63 -2.77 6.30
N VAL A 351 -9.31 -3.40 7.43
CA VAL A 351 -9.38 -2.80 8.76
C VAL A 351 -7.97 -2.75 9.33
N PHE A 352 -7.48 -1.55 9.58
CA PHE A 352 -6.21 -1.32 10.26
C PHE A 352 -6.50 -0.72 11.63
N ASN A 353 -6.10 -1.42 12.68
CA ASN A 353 -6.17 -0.97 14.06
C ASN A 353 -4.74 -0.93 14.62
N ASN A 354 -4.24 0.27 14.85
CA ASN A 354 -2.84 0.49 15.17
C ASN A 354 -2.71 1.32 16.44
N ASN A 355 -1.91 0.83 17.38
CA ASN A 355 -1.52 1.55 18.59
C ASN A 355 0.00 1.66 18.65
N SER A 356 0.53 2.88 18.52
CA SER A 356 1.95 3.21 18.64
C SER A 356 2.14 4.10 19.87
N GLU A 357 2.70 3.55 20.96
CA GLU A 357 2.77 4.24 22.25
C GLU A 357 4.20 4.28 22.82
N ALA A 358 4.74 5.47 23.01
CA ALA A 358 6.00 5.69 23.72
C ALA A 358 5.71 6.37 25.07
N VAL A 359 6.03 5.68 26.17
CA VAL A 359 5.61 6.12 27.50
C VAL A 359 6.75 6.09 28.52
N ILE A 360 6.91 7.20 29.23
CA ILE A 360 7.59 7.25 30.51
C ILE A 360 6.52 7.28 31.60
N ARG A 361 6.37 6.15 32.31
CA ARG A 361 5.34 5.97 33.33
C ARG A 361 5.61 6.79 34.59
N SER A 362 4.56 6.88 35.40
CA SER A 362 4.51 7.65 36.64
C SER A 362 5.68 7.35 37.57
N GLY A 363 6.29 8.40 38.12
CA GLY A 363 7.38 8.27 39.11
C GLY A 363 8.74 7.79 38.57
N ALA A 364 8.89 7.55 37.27
CA ALA A 364 10.18 7.22 36.67
C ALA A 364 11.22 8.34 36.92
N ARG A 365 12.49 7.95 37.09
CA ARG A 365 13.59 8.83 37.47
C ARG A 365 14.67 8.83 36.40
N ILE A 366 14.62 9.84 35.55
CA ILE A 366 15.48 9.96 34.37
C ILE A 366 16.60 10.96 34.64
N ASN A 367 17.85 10.52 34.47
CA ASN A 367 19.08 11.29 34.60
C ASN A 367 19.25 12.00 35.96
N GLN A 368 18.78 11.36 37.03
CA GLN A 368 18.78 11.95 38.37
C GLN A 368 20.13 11.80 39.10
N ASP A 369 21.03 10.92 38.66
CA ASP A 369 22.33 10.71 39.32
C ASP A 369 23.20 11.99 39.25
N PRO A 370 23.64 12.54 40.40
CA PRO A 370 24.48 13.74 40.42
C PRO A 370 25.94 13.50 40.02
N ASN A 371 26.35 12.27 39.75
CA ASN A 371 27.71 11.94 39.36
C ASN A 371 28.11 12.68 38.06
N PRO A 372 29.23 13.43 38.03
CA PRO A 372 29.72 14.12 36.82
C PRO A 372 30.00 13.20 35.62
N ILE A 373 30.08 11.88 35.85
CA ILE A 373 30.16 10.89 34.77
C ILE A 373 28.86 10.85 33.94
N TYR A 374 27.71 11.16 34.53
CA TYR A 374 26.41 11.22 33.84
C TYR A 374 25.93 12.66 33.59
N ARG A 375 26.34 13.63 34.41
CA ARG A 375 25.93 15.04 34.32
C ARG A 375 26.85 15.86 33.40
N VAL A 376 26.67 15.76 32.07
CA VAL A 376 27.46 16.53 31.08
C VAL A 376 26.59 17.24 30.03
N GLY A 377 27.21 18.20 29.32
CA GLY A 377 26.56 19.22 28.47
C GLY A 377 25.45 18.74 27.53
N PRO A 378 25.63 17.76 26.63
CA PRO A 378 24.61 17.42 25.63
C PRO A 378 23.66 16.29 26.09
N GLN A 379 23.34 16.19 27.38
CA GLN A 379 22.39 15.18 27.86
C GLN A 379 20.97 15.51 27.35
N ALA A 380 20.32 14.59 26.64
CA ALA A 380 19.01 14.78 26.03
C ALA A 380 18.06 13.65 26.41
N VAL A 381 16.76 13.93 26.39
CA VAL A 381 15.70 12.93 26.55
C VAL A 381 14.71 13.07 25.42
N SER A 382 14.38 11.98 24.73
CA SER A 382 13.36 11.96 23.69
C SER A 382 12.32 10.87 23.92
N VAL A 383 11.05 11.20 23.73
CA VAL A 383 9.91 10.27 23.76
C VAL A 383 9.14 10.41 22.46
N GLU A 384 9.17 9.40 21.60
CA GLU A 384 8.75 9.51 20.21
C GLU A 384 7.79 8.38 19.84
N ALA A 385 6.62 8.71 19.31
CA ALA A 385 5.68 7.76 18.74
C ALA A 385 5.41 8.09 17.27
N SER A 386 5.50 7.11 16.38
CA SER A 386 5.22 7.31 14.95
C SER A 386 4.37 6.21 14.33
N THR A 387 3.48 6.61 13.43
CA THR A 387 2.69 5.71 12.57
C THR A 387 2.76 6.22 11.14
N MET A 388 3.42 5.47 10.26
CA MET A 388 3.54 5.77 8.83
C MET A 388 2.82 4.70 8.01
N MET A 389 1.94 5.11 7.11
CA MET A 389 1.16 4.18 6.28
C MET A 389 1.14 4.62 4.81
N GLU A 390 1.53 3.72 3.92
CA GLU A 390 1.43 3.89 2.48
C GLU A 390 0.54 2.78 1.91
N LEU A 391 -0.71 3.11 1.64
CA LEU A 391 -1.74 2.14 1.26
C LEU A 391 -2.24 2.35 -0.16
N VAL A 392 -2.20 1.30 -0.98
CA VAL A 392 -2.80 1.28 -2.32
C VAL A 392 -3.77 0.11 -2.42
N GLU A 393 -5.05 0.37 -2.69
CA GLU A 393 -6.03 -0.70 -2.79
C GLU A 393 -6.99 -0.51 -3.96
N MET A 394 -7.44 -1.64 -4.50
CA MET A 394 -8.39 -1.70 -5.59
C MET A 394 -9.41 -2.84 -5.41
N THR A 395 -10.66 -2.51 -5.71
CA THR A 395 -11.68 -3.48 -6.13
C THR A 395 -12.10 -3.17 -7.56
N GLY A 396 -12.28 -4.21 -8.37
CA GLY A 396 -12.48 -4.05 -9.80
C GLY A 396 -13.37 -5.09 -10.46
N ILE A 397 -14.03 -4.68 -11.54
CA ILE A 397 -14.58 -5.56 -12.56
C ILE A 397 -14.05 -5.05 -13.89
N ALA A 398 -13.22 -5.85 -14.56
CA ALA A 398 -12.36 -5.58 -15.72
C ALA A 398 -10.86 -5.44 -15.36
N SER A 399 -10.02 -5.80 -16.32
CA SER A 399 -8.60 -5.45 -16.30
C SER A 399 -8.41 -3.99 -16.69
N PHE A 400 -7.57 -3.26 -15.94
CA PHE A 400 -7.09 -1.94 -16.34
C PHE A 400 -6.18 -2.09 -17.56
N GLY A 401 -6.79 -2.09 -18.74
CA GLY A 401 -6.11 -2.24 -20.01
C GLY A 401 -5.41 -0.95 -20.42
N LEU A 402 -4.22 -0.67 -19.86
CA LEU A 402 -3.27 0.23 -20.50
C LEU A 402 -2.68 -0.50 -21.72
N ASN A 403 -3.46 -0.59 -22.80
CA ASN A 403 -3.06 -1.27 -24.02
C ASN A 403 -1.96 -0.49 -24.74
N LEU A 404 -0.71 -0.69 -24.33
CA LEU A 404 0.47 -0.07 -24.94
C LEU A 404 0.60 -0.46 -26.42
N GLN A 405 0.20 -1.67 -26.79
CA GLN A 405 0.14 -2.12 -28.19
C GLN A 405 -0.90 -1.32 -28.98
N GLY A 406 -2.06 -1.00 -28.39
CA GLY A 406 -3.11 -0.15 -28.97
C GLY A 406 -2.68 1.31 -29.12
N ALA A 407 -1.89 1.83 -28.18
CA ALA A 407 -1.26 3.15 -28.31
C ALA A 407 -0.21 3.17 -29.44
N ILE A 408 0.64 2.14 -29.54
CA ILE A 408 1.64 2.01 -30.61
C ILE A 408 0.99 1.77 -31.98
N ASP A 409 -0.07 0.97 -32.04
CA ASP A 409 -0.84 0.69 -33.26
C ASP A 409 -1.57 1.96 -33.72
N SER A 410 -2.10 2.76 -32.79
CA SER A 410 -2.76 4.05 -33.10
C SER A 410 -1.82 5.13 -33.66
N VAL A 411 -0.52 5.06 -33.32
CA VAL A 411 0.51 5.94 -33.90
C VAL A 411 0.95 5.47 -35.29
N ARG A 412 0.81 4.16 -35.60
CA ARG A 412 1.16 3.58 -36.90
C ARG A 412 0.01 3.62 -37.90
N SER A 413 -1.24 3.54 -37.45
CA SER A 413 -2.41 3.70 -38.31
C SER A 413 -2.67 5.18 -38.60
N ARG A 414 -2.63 5.58 -39.88
CA ARG A 414 -3.05 6.93 -40.34
C ARG A 414 -4.56 7.17 -40.27
N ASP A 415 -5.31 6.22 -39.72
CA ASP A 415 -6.73 6.35 -39.44
C ASP A 415 -6.88 7.01 -38.06
N GLY A 416 -7.60 8.12 -38.01
CA GLY A 416 -7.58 9.09 -36.91
C GLY A 416 -7.72 8.49 -35.51
N TRP A 417 -7.20 9.22 -34.52
CA TRP A 417 -7.19 8.94 -33.08
C TRP A 417 -8.45 8.20 -32.59
N GLN A 418 -8.43 6.86 -32.63
CA GLN A 418 -9.41 6.02 -31.97
C GLN A 418 -8.77 5.53 -30.68
N LEU A 419 -8.99 6.28 -29.59
CA LEU A 419 -8.71 5.78 -28.26
C LEU A 419 -9.61 4.57 -28.03
N LYS A 420 -9.08 3.35 -28.24
CA LYS A 420 -9.74 2.13 -27.76
C LYS A 420 -9.92 2.28 -26.25
N SER A 421 -11.09 1.87 -25.75
CA SER A 421 -11.48 2.05 -24.34
C SER A 421 -10.33 1.63 -23.41
N PRO A 422 -9.96 2.42 -22.38
CA PRO A 422 -8.89 2.10 -21.43
C PRO A 422 -9.24 0.92 -20.50
N ILE A 423 -10.37 0.26 -20.74
CA ILE A 423 -10.91 -0.88 -20.01
C ILE A 423 -10.95 -2.04 -21.01
N SER A 424 -10.17 -3.10 -20.76
CA SER A 424 -10.25 -4.36 -21.49
C SER A 424 -10.80 -5.44 -20.57
N GLY A 425 -11.65 -6.32 -21.09
CA GLY A 425 -12.39 -7.26 -20.23
C GLY A 425 -13.45 -6.56 -19.36
N GLY A 426 -14.10 -7.33 -18.49
CA GLY A 426 -15.17 -6.91 -17.59
C GLY A 426 -16.42 -7.76 -17.78
N LEU A 427 -17.57 -7.10 -17.86
CA LEU A 427 -18.84 -7.72 -18.24
C LEU A 427 -18.92 -7.87 -19.77
N SER A 428 -19.39 -9.01 -20.27
CA SER A 428 -19.77 -9.15 -21.69
C SER A 428 -21.09 -9.90 -21.92
N GLY A 429 -21.62 -9.84 -23.15
CA GLY A 429 -22.81 -10.58 -23.57
C GLY A 429 -24.06 -9.74 -23.80
N LYS A 430 -25.22 -10.40 -23.83
CA LYS A 430 -26.50 -9.70 -24.00
C LYS A 430 -26.88 -8.86 -22.78
N ASN A 431 -26.70 -9.38 -21.58
CA ASN A 431 -26.97 -8.65 -20.34
C ASN A 431 -25.79 -8.74 -19.39
N GLY A 432 -25.52 -7.69 -18.61
CA GLY A 432 -24.40 -7.68 -17.65
C GLY A 432 -24.74 -6.95 -16.35
N LEU A 433 -24.33 -7.52 -15.22
CA LEU A 433 -24.47 -6.93 -13.90
C LEU A 433 -23.14 -6.95 -13.17
N GLY A 434 -22.61 -5.78 -12.82
CA GLY A 434 -21.34 -5.62 -12.14
C GLY A 434 -21.45 -4.73 -10.91
N GLY A 435 -20.89 -5.19 -9.78
CA GLY A 435 -20.73 -4.41 -8.55
C GLY A 435 -19.33 -4.51 -7.94
N SER A 436 -18.70 -3.37 -7.68
CA SER A 436 -17.41 -3.29 -6.97
C SER A 436 -17.59 -2.53 -5.66
N VAL A 437 -17.10 -3.08 -4.55
CA VAL A 437 -17.23 -2.43 -3.24
C VAL A 437 -15.90 -2.50 -2.48
N LEU A 438 -15.42 -1.34 -2.01
CA LEU A 438 -14.25 -1.24 -1.15
C LEU A 438 -14.60 -0.50 0.14
N PHE A 439 -14.35 -1.15 1.28
CA PHE A 439 -14.38 -0.54 2.61
C PHE A 439 -12.96 -0.47 3.18
N ARG A 440 -12.52 0.72 3.55
CA ARG A 440 -11.29 0.95 4.29
C ARG A 440 -11.61 1.59 5.64
N LEU A 441 -11.15 0.96 6.71
CA LEU A 441 -11.29 1.45 8.07
C LEU A 441 -9.90 1.61 8.68
N LEU A 442 -9.56 2.82 9.10
CA LEU A 442 -8.30 3.17 9.75
C LEU A 442 -8.62 3.67 11.16
N ASP A 443 -8.14 2.96 12.18
CA ASP A 443 -8.19 3.37 13.58
C ASP A 443 -6.75 3.42 14.09
N ASN A 444 -6.22 4.63 14.25
CA ASN A 444 -4.82 4.85 14.60
C ASN A 444 -4.71 5.65 15.90
N THR A 445 -3.94 5.12 16.84
CA THR A 445 -3.53 5.82 18.07
C THR A 445 -2.01 5.95 18.09
N THR A 446 -1.51 7.19 18.07
CA THR A 446 -0.08 7.51 18.13
C THR A 446 0.17 8.45 19.31
N ILE A 447 0.73 7.94 20.40
CA ILE A 447 0.85 8.68 21.65
C ILE A 447 2.29 8.63 22.18
N ALA A 448 2.88 9.81 22.35
CA ALA A 448 4.08 10.00 23.15
C ALA A 448 3.69 10.68 24.47
N ARG A 449 3.97 10.03 25.61
CA ARG A 449 3.49 10.50 26.92
C ARG A 449 4.54 10.40 28.02
N ILE A 450 4.58 11.42 28.86
CA ILE A 450 5.24 11.41 30.16
C ILE A 450 4.19 11.59 31.24
N GLU A 451 4.06 10.60 32.11
CA GLU A 451 3.01 10.57 33.14
C GLU A 451 3.40 11.31 34.43
N THR A 452 2.38 11.67 35.22
CA THR A 452 2.50 12.37 36.50
C THR A 452 3.60 11.81 37.43
N GLY A 453 4.34 12.72 38.08
CA GLY A 453 5.35 12.36 39.08
C GLY A 453 6.68 11.86 38.51
N ALA A 454 6.82 11.68 37.19
CA ALA A 454 8.11 11.46 36.57
C ALA A 454 9.07 12.64 36.84
N THR A 455 10.35 12.33 37.06
CA THR A 455 11.42 13.32 37.31
C THR A 455 12.47 13.20 36.23
N ILE A 456 12.67 14.28 35.47
CA ILE A 456 13.52 14.31 34.29
C ILE A 456 14.56 15.41 34.43
N HIS A 457 15.81 15.03 34.20
CA HIS A 457 16.90 15.97 34.03
C HIS A 457 17.43 15.86 32.60
N THR A 458 17.61 17.01 31.97
CA THR A 458 18.28 17.16 30.69
C THR A 458 19.49 18.07 30.90
N GLY A 459 20.52 17.90 30.08
CA GLY A 459 21.58 18.88 29.92
C GLY A 459 21.12 19.98 28.96
N ASP A 460 22.06 20.62 28.27
CA ASP A 460 21.76 21.58 27.20
C ASP A 460 21.07 20.93 25.98
N GLY A 461 20.98 19.59 25.94
CA GLY A 461 20.30 18.83 24.87
C GLY A 461 18.77 18.89 24.92
N GLY A 462 18.18 19.21 26.08
CA GLY A 462 16.73 19.41 26.19
C GLY A 462 15.89 18.13 26.23
N LEU A 463 14.57 18.33 26.29
CA LEU A 463 13.54 17.30 26.26
C LEU A 463 12.72 17.42 24.98
N THR A 464 12.60 16.32 24.23
CA THR A 464 11.68 16.21 23.10
C THR A 464 10.60 15.18 23.42
N VAL A 465 9.35 15.51 23.11
CA VAL A 465 8.23 14.56 23.14
C VAL A 465 7.44 14.76 21.86
N SER A 466 7.42 13.75 20.99
CA SER A 466 6.88 13.87 19.63
C SER A 466 5.94 12.73 19.28
N ALA A 467 4.78 13.06 18.71
CA ALA A 467 3.85 12.10 18.14
C ALA A 467 3.57 12.45 16.67
N SER A 468 3.82 11.53 15.75
CA SER A 468 3.72 11.78 14.31
C SER A 468 2.91 10.71 13.58
N GLU A 469 1.93 11.12 12.81
CA GLU A 469 1.18 10.25 11.91
C GLU A 469 1.31 10.75 10.47
N GLY A 470 1.68 9.86 9.55
CA GLY A 470 1.71 10.14 8.11
C GLY A 470 0.98 9.05 7.34
N ILE A 471 -0.03 9.42 6.56
CA ILE A 471 -0.82 8.47 5.77
C ILE A 471 -0.86 8.91 4.30
N PHE A 472 -0.33 8.07 3.42
CA PHE A 472 -0.63 8.09 1.99
C PHE A 472 -1.61 6.96 1.67
N SER A 473 -2.66 7.30 0.91
CA SER A 473 -3.81 6.43 0.74
C SER A 473 -4.40 6.60 -0.66
N LEU A 474 -4.27 5.56 -1.50
CA LEU A 474 -4.96 5.43 -2.79
C LEU A 474 -5.99 4.29 -2.69
N ALA A 475 -7.25 4.60 -2.98
CA ALA A 475 -8.35 3.65 -2.95
C ALA A 475 -9.13 3.72 -4.26
N ILE A 476 -9.36 2.58 -4.91
CA ILE A 476 -10.06 2.50 -6.19
C ILE A 476 -11.18 1.44 -6.11
N ALA A 477 -12.40 1.79 -6.50
CA ALA A 477 -13.49 0.85 -6.69
C ALA A 477 -14.09 1.07 -8.08
N GLN A 478 -13.97 0.09 -8.99
CA GLN A 478 -14.46 0.28 -10.34
C GLN A 478 -15.22 -0.92 -10.88
N SER A 479 -16.15 -0.64 -11.80
CA SER A 479 -16.86 -1.68 -12.54
C SER A 479 -17.09 -1.26 -13.98
N GLY A 480 -17.03 -2.22 -14.91
CA GLY A 480 -17.34 -1.94 -16.31
C GLY A 480 -17.43 -3.14 -17.23
N GLY A 481 -17.72 -2.88 -18.50
CA GLY A 481 -17.80 -3.88 -19.56
C GLY A 481 -18.56 -3.44 -20.81
N GLU A 482 -18.75 -4.38 -21.74
CA GLU A 482 -19.42 -4.20 -23.03
C GLU A 482 -20.60 -5.18 -23.19
N VAL A 483 -21.84 -4.69 -23.26
CA VAL A 483 -23.04 -5.54 -23.40
C VAL A 483 -23.96 -5.08 -24.53
N SER A 484 -24.82 -5.94 -25.08
CA SER A 484 -25.68 -5.56 -26.22
C SER A 484 -27.10 -5.11 -25.83
N SER A 485 -27.68 -5.60 -24.73
CA SER A 485 -29.08 -5.30 -24.37
C SER A 485 -29.21 -4.47 -23.10
N PHE A 486 -28.80 -5.02 -21.95
CA PHE A 486 -28.94 -4.34 -20.66
C PHE A 486 -27.67 -4.50 -19.83
N GLY A 487 -27.09 -3.39 -19.39
CA GLY A 487 -25.93 -3.43 -18.49
C GLY A 487 -26.07 -2.49 -17.31
N LEU A 488 -25.63 -2.96 -16.15
CA LEU A 488 -25.45 -2.15 -14.94
C LEU A 488 -24.06 -2.40 -14.39
N ALA A 489 -23.29 -1.32 -14.20
CA ALA A 489 -22.00 -1.31 -13.56
C ALA A 489 -22.03 -0.30 -12.41
N GLY A 490 -21.90 -0.79 -11.17
CA GLY A 490 -21.93 0.02 -9.95
C GLY A 490 -20.65 -0.13 -9.14
N SER A 491 -20.20 0.97 -8.54
CA SER A 491 -19.08 0.97 -7.59
C SER A 491 -19.40 1.77 -6.33
N VAL A 492 -18.93 1.27 -5.19
CA VAL A 492 -19.03 1.94 -3.89
C VAL A 492 -17.66 1.89 -3.21
N LEU A 493 -17.18 3.04 -2.79
CA LEU A 493 -15.95 3.18 -2.01
C LEU A 493 -16.28 3.94 -0.73
N VAL A 494 -15.95 3.35 0.42
CA VAL A 494 -16.11 3.97 1.72
C VAL A 494 -14.79 3.93 2.48
N THR A 495 -14.25 5.09 2.80
CA THR A 495 -13.10 5.24 3.71
C THR A 495 -13.57 5.85 5.01
N VAL A 496 -13.27 5.21 6.12
CA VAL A 496 -13.44 5.77 7.47
C VAL A 496 -12.06 5.82 8.12
N GLN A 497 -11.69 7.00 8.62
CA GLN A 497 -10.45 7.21 9.36
C GLN A 497 -10.78 7.89 10.68
N ASP A 498 -10.32 7.29 11.77
CA ASP A 498 -10.28 7.85 13.11
C ASP A 498 -8.82 7.82 13.59
N SER A 499 -8.21 9.00 13.76
CA SER A 499 -6.80 9.14 14.16
C SER A 499 -6.66 9.99 15.43
N THR A 500 -5.92 9.48 16.41
CA THR A 500 -5.52 10.21 17.63
C THR A 500 -3.99 10.34 17.67
N THR A 501 -3.46 11.56 17.60
CA THR A 501 -2.02 11.82 17.60
C THR A 501 -1.65 12.81 18.69
N HIS A 502 -1.18 12.32 19.84
CA HIS A 502 -0.96 13.16 21.03
C HIS A 502 0.47 13.12 21.56
N ALA A 503 1.05 14.29 21.81
CA ALA A 503 2.29 14.47 22.53
C ALA A 503 2.00 15.12 23.90
N ILE A 504 2.26 14.41 25.00
CA ILE A 504 1.71 14.74 26.32
C ILE A 504 2.82 14.78 27.38
N VAL A 505 2.85 15.87 28.15
CA VAL A 505 3.53 15.93 29.44
C VAL A 505 2.48 16.19 30.51
N GLU A 506 2.15 15.20 31.33
CA GLU A 506 1.05 15.32 32.29
C GLU A 506 1.32 16.33 33.41
N SER A 507 0.27 16.72 34.12
CA SER A 507 0.41 17.50 35.36
C SER A 507 1.29 16.77 36.39
N GLY A 508 2.14 17.50 37.11
CA GLY A 508 2.98 16.93 38.18
C GLY A 508 4.31 16.33 37.73
N VAL A 509 4.66 16.39 36.44
CA VAL A 509 6.02 16.07 35.97
C VAL A 509 7.01 17.15 36.43
N ASN A 510 8.21 16.74 36.85
CA ASN A 510 9.30 17.65 37.23
C ASN A 510 10.44 17.59 36.20
N ILE A 511 10.68 18.69 35.49
CA ILE A 511 11.64 18.80 34.40
C ILE A 511 12.67 19.87 34.73
N THR A 512 13.95 19.53 34.63
CA THR A 512 15.07 20.47 34.79
C THR A 512 16.08 20.30 33.67
N GLY A 513 16.69 21.38 33.17
CA GLY A 513 17.73 21.26 32.14
C GLY A 513 17.61 22.24 30.97
N GLY A 514 17.85 21.77 29.76
CA GLY A 514 17.68 22.49 28.49
C GLY A 514 16.21 22.69 28.11
N GLY A 515 15.96 23.22 26.91
CA GLY A 515 14.62 23.52 26.42
C GLY A 515 13.70 22.29 26.31
N ILE A 516 12.40 22.55 26.14
CA ILE A 516 11.36 21.53 25.92
C ILE A 516 10.78 21.76 24.53
N ASP A 517 10.71 20.69 23.74
CA ASP A 517 10.02 20.65 22.46
C ASP A 517 8.93 19.57 22.52
N LEU A 518 7.69 19.99 22.40
CA LEU A 518 6.51 19.12 22.43
C LEU A 518 5.78 19.27 21.10
N ASP A 519 5.73 18.20 20.31
CA ASP A 519 5.28 18.26 18.91
C ASP A 519 4.30 17.14 18.58
N ALA A 520 3.12 17.49 18.06
CA ALA A 520 2.18 16.50 17.51
C ALA A 520 1.81 16.83 16.07
N ARG A 521 2.06 15.90 15.14
CA ARG A 521 1.83 16.10 13.70
C ARG A 521 0.99 14.99 13.09
N SER A 522 -0.03 15.35 12.31
CA SER A 522 -0.79 14.40 11.47
C SER A 522 -0.84 14.93 10.04
N ASP A 523 -0.29 14.18 9.10
CA ASP A 523 -0.36 14.47 7.67
C ASP A 523 -1.12 13.37 6.91
N LEU A 524 -2.04 13.78 6.04
CA LEU A 524 -2.90 12.87 5.30
C LEU A 524 -2.92 13.21 3.83
N THR A 525 -2.51 12.29 2.97
CA THR A 525 -2.77 12.33 1.54
C THR A 525 -3.71 11.19 1.15
N LEU A 526 -4.94 11.53 0.76
CA LEU A 526 -5.98 10.58 0.41
C LEU A 526 -6.51 10.82 -1.01
N ILE A 527 -6.48 9.77 -1.83
CA ILE A 527 -7.06 9.73 -3.17
C ILE A 527 -8.07 8.58 -3.20
N SER A 528 -9.34 8.92 -3.45
CA SER A 528 -10.42 7.94 -3.62
C SER A 528 -10.99 8.04 -5.04
N ILE A 529 -11.14 6.90 -5.71
CA ILE A 529 -11.67 6.81 -7.06
C ILE A 529 -12.80 5.77 -7.08
N ALA A 530 -14.01 6.15 -7.45
CA ALA A 530 -15.10 5.21 -7.68
C ALA A 530 -15.77 5.43 -9.04
N GLY A 531 -16.07 4.36 -9.78
CA GLY A 531 -16.74 4.51 -11.07
C GLY A 531 -17.39 3.28 -11.67
N GLY A 532 -18.54 3.47 -12.32
CA GLY A 532 -19.18 2.48 -13.18
C GLY A 532 -19.15 2.94 -14.64
N VAL A 533 -18.41 2.27 -15.52
CA VAL A 533 -18.29 2.63 -16.94
C VAL A 533 -18.72 1.46 -17.81
N LEU A 534 -19.79 1.64 -18.58
CA LEU A 534 -20.35 0.57 -19.39
C LEU A 534 -20.58 1.02 -20.84
N GLN A 535 -20.22 0.17 -21.80
CA GLN A 535 -20.66 0.32 -23.19
C GLN A 535 -21.87 -0.61 -23.42
N SER A 536 -22.96 -0.07 -23.97
CA SER A 536 -24.19 -0.80 -24.28
C SER A 536 -24.68 -0.51 -25.71
N GLU A 537 -25.45 -1.38 -26.35
CA GLU A 537 -26.17 -1.05 -27.60
C GLU A 537 -27.63 -0.65 -27.35
N ALA A 538 -28.18 -0.92 -26.16
CA ALA A 538 -29.55 -0.57 -25.81
C ALA A 538 -29.64 0.17 -24.46
N ILE A 539 -29.58 -0.52 -23.32
CA ILE A 539 -29.65 0.15 -22.00
C ILE A 539 -28.32 -0.04 -21.28
N GLY A 540 -27.70 1.05 -20.85
CA GLY A 540 -26.49 1.02 -20.04
C GLY A 540 -26.60 1.95 -18.83
N VAL A 541 -26.21 1.46 -17.66
CA VAL A 541 -26.25 2.22 -16.41
C VAL A 541 -24.89 2.14 -15.72
N GLY A 542 -24.26 3.29 -15.51
CA GLY A 542 -23.03 3.43 -14.72
C GLY A 542 -23.31 4.17 -13.41
N VAL A 543 -22.87 3.61 -12.28
CA VAL A 543 -23.02 4.23 -10.96
C VAL A 543 -21.71 4.20 -10.19
N GLY A 544 -21.38 5.32 -9.53
CA GLY A 544 -20.19 5.43 -8.68
C GLY A 544 -20.48 6.26 -7.44
N VAL A 545 -20.18 5.70 -6.27
CA VAL A 545 -20.35 6.37 -4.98
C VAL A 545 -19.05 6.32 -4.21
N GLY A 546 -18.52 7.48 -3.82
CA GLY A 546 -17.37 7.60 -2.94
C GLY A 546 -17.78 8.32 -1.65
N VAL A 547 -17.46 7.75 -0.49
CA VAL A 547 -17.70 8.36 0.81
C VAL A 547 -16.41 8.31 1.61
N ASN A 548 -15.94 9.47 2.07
CA ASN A 548 -14.81 9.55 2.99
C ASN A 548 -15.28 10.22 4.29
N VAL A 549 -15.06 9.56 5.42
CA VAL A 549 -15.32 10.09 6.77
C VAL A 549 -14.00 10.12 7.49
N ILE A 550 -13.48 11.30 7.78
CA ILE A 550 -12.15 11.52 8.34
C ILE A 550 -12.30 12.30 9.65
N ASN A 551 -11.91 11.69 10.77
CA ASN A 551 -11.84 12.34 12.06
C ASN A 551 -10.39 12.28 12.58
N ARG A 552 -9.80 13.43 12.87
CA ARG A 552 -8.43 13.54 13.39
C ARG A 552 -8.39 14.40 14.64
N ASP A 553 -7.82 13.88 15.73
CA ASP A 553 -7.54 14.63 16.95
C ASP A 553 -6.02 14.67 17.17
N THR A 554 -5.43 15.83 16.93
CA THR A 554 -3.99 16.08 17.04
C THR A 554 -3.74 17.10 18.14
N ALA A 555 -3.01 16.71 19.19
CA ALA A 555 -2.81 17.58 20.34
C ALA A 555 -1.40 17.46 20.94
N ALA A 556 -0.82 18.59 21.30
CA ALA A 556 0.42 18.66 22.06
C ALA A 556 0.14 19.51 23.30
N PHE A 557 0.36 18.96 24.50
CA PHE A 557 0.10 19.74 25.70
C PHE A 557 0.89 19.34 26.93
N ILE A 558 1.13 20.36 27.76
CA ILE A 558 1.65 20.21 29.12
C ILE A 558 0.47 20.39 30.08
N GLY A 559 0.27 19.45 31.01
CA GLY A 559 -0.84 19.47 31.96
C GLY A 559 -1.96 18.48 31.60
N ASN A 560 -3.21 18.91 31.75
CA ASN A 560 -4.39 18.08 31.49
C ASN A 560 -5.07 18.49 30.18
N ASN A 561 -5.83 17.57 29.57
CA ASN A 561 -6.45 17.81 28.27
C ASN A 561 -7.43 19.02 28.31
N ALA A 562 -7.63 19.67 27.17
CA ALA A 562 -8.48 20.85 27.08
C ALA A 562 -9.93 20.53 27.52
N GLY A 563 -10.42 21.26 28.53
CA GLY A 563 -11.74 21.06 29.12
C GLY A 563 -11.74 20.23 30.40
N GLU A 564 -10.61 19.63 30.78
CA GLU A 564 -10.42 18.99 32.07
C GLU A 564 -10.01 20.03 33.14
N ALA A 565 -10.29 19.73 34.41
CA ALA A 565 -9.81 20.56 35.50
C ALA A 565 -8.27 20.54 35.51
N PRO A 566 -7.59 21.68 35.75
CA PRO A 566 -6.14 21.70 35.91
C PRO A 566 -5.70 20.67 36.96
N GLY A 567 -4.59 19.98 36.71
CA GLY A 567 -4.08 18.96 37.63
C GLY A 567 -3.84 19.55 39.03
N THR A 568 -4.14 18.75 40.06
CA THR A 568 -3.91 19.16 41.46
C THR A 568 -2.43 19.02 41.86
N GLU A 569 -1.67 18.22 41.12
CA GLU A 569 -0.21 18.14 41.25
C GLU A 569 0.43 19.17 40.32
N GLY A 570 1.19 20.11 40.88
CA GLY A 570 1.81 21.18 40.09
C GLY A 570 2.97 20.65 39.24
N THR A 571 2.92 20.85 37.92
CA THR A 571 4.07 20.62 37.03
C THR A 571 5.17 21.63 37.35
N MET A 572 6.39 21.14 37.59
CA MET A 572 7.55 21.99 37.87
C MET A 572 8.49 21.94 36.67
N ILE A 573 8.58 23.03 35.91
CA ILE A 573 9.45 23.15 34.74
C ILE A 573 10.49 24.22 35.03
N HIS A 574 11.77 23.81 35.10
CA HIS A 574 12.91 24.70 35.31
C HIS A 574 13.96 24.48 34.23
N VAL A 575 13.78 25.16 33.09
CA VAL A 575 14.60 24.98 31.90
C VAL A 575 15.37 26.25 31.53
N THR A 576 16.52 26.08 30.88
CA THR A 576 17.41 27.16 30.42
C THR A 576 17.13 27.59 28.97
N GLY A 577 16.46 26.75 28.19
CA GLY A 577 16.05 27.00 26.81
C GLY A 577 14.56 27.32 26.65
N ASP A 578 14.11 27.37 25.40
CA ASP A 578 12.71 27.64 25.07
C ASP A 578 11.79 26.46 25.43
N ILE A 579 10.52 26.77 25.67
CA ILE A 579 9.44 25.78 25.73
C ILE A 579 8.59 25.98 24.48
N THR A 580 8.62 25.01 23.59
CA THR A 580 7.84 24.98 22.35
C THR A 580 6.79 23.90 22.46
N VAL A 581 5.54 24.26 22.14
CA VAL A 581 4.43 23.31 22.06
C VAL A 581 3.73 23.54 20.74
N ASP A 582 4.01 22.66 19.79
CA ASP A 582 3.55 22.77 18.41
C ASP A 582 2.61 21.62 18.06
N THR A 583 1.58 21.95 17.30
CA THR A 583 0.69 20.97 16.67
C THR A 583 0.43 21.32 15.24
N LEU A 584 0.49 20.34 14.36
CA LEU A 584 0.21 20.52 12.94
C LEU A 584 -0.67 19.39 12.43
N SER A 585 -1.84 19.74 11.90
CA SER A 585 -2.67 18.82 11.10
C SER A 585 -2.68 19.35 9.66
N THR A 586 -2.10 18.60 8.73
CA THR A 586 -2.11 18.90 7.30
C THR A 586 -2.76 17.77 6.53
N GLY A 587 -3.21 18.05 5.32
CA GLY A 587 -3.63 16.98 4.43
C GLY A 587 -4.21 17.45 3.11
N ASN A 588 -4.20 16.54 2.14
CA ASN A 588 -4.78 16.67 0.83
C ASN A 588 -5.76 15.51 0.60
N LEU A 589 -7.01 15.83 0.27
CA LEU A 589 -8.03 14.84 -0.05
C LEU A 589 -8.57 15.10 -1.46
N TRP A 590 -8.48 14.07 -2.31
CA TRP A 590 -9.08 14.03 -3.63
C TRP A 590 -10.08 12.89 -3.71
N SER A 591 -11.32 13.20 -4.08
CA SER A 591 -12.35 12.21 -4.33
C SER A 591 -12.89 12.37 -5.74
N PHE A 592 -12.69 11.32 -6.55
CA PHE A 592 -13.12 11.25 -7.92
C PHE A 592 -14.20 10.20 -8.04
N THR A 593 -15.37 10.60 -8.52
CA THR A 593 -16.40 9.64 -8.93
C THR A 593 -16.72 9.84 -10.39
N LEU A 594 -16.44 8.84 -11.21
CA LEU A 594 -16.63 8.89 -12.65
C LEU A 594 -17.47 7.72 -13.12
N SER A 595 -18.68 8.00 -13.60
CA SER A 595 -19.53 6.98 -14.21
C SER A 595 -19.93 7.39 -15.62
N GLY A 596 -20.06 6.39 -16.48
CA GLY A 596 -20.34 6.60 -17.89
C GLY A 596 -21.16 5.45 -18.48
N SER A 597 -22.05 5.81 -19.41
CA SER A 597 -22.69 4.85 -20.30
C SER A 597 -22.50 5.33 -21.74
N SER A 598 -21.91 4.50 -22.59
CA SER A 598 -21.78 4.76 -24.02
C SER A 598 -22.75 3.88 -24.80
N ILE A 599 -23.53 4.45 -25.73
CA ILE A 599 -24.43 3.71 -26.61
C ILE A 599 -23.78 3.51 -27.99
N SER A 600 -23.46 2.27 -28.33
CA SER A 600 -22.85 1.90 -29.62
C SER A 600 -23.92 1.78 -30.72
N ASN A 601 -23.61 2.30 -31.91
CA ASN A 601 -24.47 2.22 -33.11
C ASN A 601 -24.12 1.03 -34.03
N LYS A 602 -23.42 0.00 -33.54
CA LYS A 602 -23.08 -1.16 -34.38
C LYS A 602 -24.36 -1.93 -34.78
N PRO A 603 -24.57 -2.25 -36.07
CA PRO A 603 -25.65 -3.15 -36.47
C PRO A 603 -25.36 -4.57 -35.95
N LEU A 604 -26.38 -5.24 -35.41
CA LEU A 604 -26.26 -6.61 -34.90
C LEU A 604 -25.65 -7.54 -35.96
N SER A 605 -24.62 -8.30 -35.59
CA SER A 605 -24.19 -9.47 -36.37
C SER A 605 -25.19 -10.61 -36.15
N GLY A 606 -26.34 -10.52 -36.81
CA GLY A 606 -27.30 -11.60 -36.90
C GLY A 606 -27.03 -12.41 -38.16
N GLU A 607 -26.37 -13.55 -38.02
CA GLU A 607 -26.45 -14.62 -39.02
C GLU A 607 -27.93 -15.05 -39.08
N GLY A 608 -28.52 -14.97 -40.28
CA GLY A 608 -29.94 -15.25 -40.46
C GLY A 608 -30.27 -16.72 -40.18
N SER A 609 -30.90 -17.00 -39.04
CA SER A 609 -31.73 -18.19 -38.87
C SER A 609 -33.19 -17.78 -38.81
N SER A 610 -33.82 -17.75 -39.98
CA SER A 610 -35.27 -17.64 -40.12
C SER A 610 -35.92 -18.97 -39.71
N THR A 611 -36.36 -19.09 -38.46
CA THR A 611 -37.32 -20.12 -38.07
C THR A 611 -38.61 -19.47 -37.57
N THR A 612 -39.37 -18.91 -38.51
CA THR A 612 -40.81 -18.71 -38.33
C THR A 612 -41.52 -19.75 -39.18
N ALA A 613 -41.91 -20.87 -38.56
CA ALA A 613 -42.75 -21.87 -39.18
C ALA A 613 -44.24 -21.52 -39.02
N GLY A 614 -44.99 -21.66 -40.12
CA GLY A 614 -46.45 -21.58 -40.20
C GLY A 614 -46.93 -20.24 -40.75
N ILE A 615 -47.66 -20.14 -41.87
CA ILE A 615 -48.72 -21.01 -42.42
C ILE A 615 -48.88 -20.64 -43.90
N GLY A 616 -48.96 -21.65 -44.77
CA GLY A 616 -49.06 -21.46 -46.23
C GLY A 616 -50.42 -20.96 -46.72
N LEU A 617 -50.40 -20.19 -47.80
CA LEU A 617 -51.54 -19.87 -48.68
C LEU A 617 -51.05 -20.02 -50.14
N PRO A 618 -51.90 -20.48 -51.09
CA PRO A 618 -51.44 -21.01 -52.37
C PRO A 618 -51.03 -19.93 -53.38
N GLU A 619 -50.07 -20.32 -54.19
CA GLU A 619 -49.46 -19.60 -55.32
C GLU A 619 -50.48 -19.16 -56.40
N LEU A 620 -50.38 -17.91 -56.85
CA LEU A 620 -51.00 -17.40 -58.06
C LEU A 620 -50.06 -16.35 -58.71
N GLY A 621 -49.41 -16.75 -59.80
CA GLY A 621 -49.07 -15.85 -60.90
C GLY A 621 -47.64 -15.27 -60.97
N GLU A 622 -46.93 -15.74 -62.01
CA GLU A 622 -45.98 -15.00 -62.84
C GLU A 622 -44.65 -14.49 -62.25
N SER A 623 -43.62 -15.32 -62.47
CA SER A 623 -42.29 -14.97 -62.99
C SER A 623 -42.08 -13.47 -63.33
N THR A 624 -41.40 -12.75 -62.45
CA THR A 624 -40.44 -11.71 -62.84
C THR A 624 -39.25 -11.72 -61.89
N THR A 625 -38.04 -11.88 -62.43
CA THR A 625 -36.81 -11.55 -61.71
C THR A 625 -36.62 -10.04 -61.78
N PRO A 626 -36.37 -9.35 -60.65
CA PRO A 626 -35.42 -8.26 -60.71
C PRO A 626 -34.47 -8.19 -59.49
N GLN A 627 -33.18 -8.13 -59.83
CA GLN A 627 -32.13 -7.26 -59.28
C GLN A 627 -32.23 -6.80 -57.80
N GLY A 628 -31.23 -7.23 -57.02
CA GLY A 628 -30.56 -6.41 -56.00
C GLY A 628 -31.46 -5.66 -55.02
N GLN A 629 -32.06 -6.38 -54.06
CA GLN A 629 -32.50 -5.73 -52.82
C GLN A 629 -31.25 -5.51 -51.96
N MET A 630 -30.83 -4.25 -51.87
CA MET A 630 -30.02 -3.79 -50.75
C MET A 630 -30.77 -4.20 -49.48
N MET A 631 -30.11 -4.97 -48.60
CA MET A 631 -30.62 -5.19 -47.25
C MET A 631 -30.95 -3.82 -46.66
N GLU A 632 -32.23 -3.59 -46.39
CA GLU A 632 -32.69 -2.40 -45.69
C GLU A 632 -31.98 -2.41 -44.34
N ALA A 633 -31.08 -1.43 -44.13
CA ALA A 633 -30.40 -1.27 -42.87
C ALA A 633 -31.48 -1.12 -41.80
N ILE A 634 -31.60 -2.11 -40.91
CA ILE A 634 -32.45 -2.00 -39.73
C ILE A 634 -32.01 -0.71 -39.03
N PRO A 635 -32.91 0.26 -38.80
CA PRO A 635 -32.52 1.53 -38.19
C PRO A 635 -31.80 1.26 -36.87
N ALA A 636 -30.72 2.03 -36.61
CA ALA A 636 -29.98 1.94 -35.35
C ALA A 636 -30.97 1.98 -34.18
N ARG A 637 -30.87 1.01 -33.26
CA ARG A 637 -31.69 1.05 -32.05
C ARG A 637 -31.35 2.33 -31.28
N THR A 638 -32.37 3.10 -30.90
CA THR A 638 -32.19 4.18 -29.92
C THR A 638 -31.92 3.54 -28.55
N GLY A 639 -30.69 3.65 -28.06
CA GLY A 639 -30.34 3.24 -26.71
C GLY A 639 -30.51 4.36 -25.67
N ILE A 640 -30.59 3.98 -24.40
CA ILE A 640 -30.65 4.86 -23.23
C ILE A 640 -29.39 4.59 -22.38
N GLY A 641 -28.52 5.58 -22.27
CA GLY A 641 -27.42 5.58 -21.32
C GLY A 641 -27.77 6.40 -20.09
N ILE A 642 -27.56 5.84 -18.90
CA ILE A 642 -27.73 6.52 -17.61
C ILE A 642 -26.38 6.47 -16.88
N ALA A 643 -25.94 7.60 -16.35
CA ALA A 643 -24.76 7.67 -15.50
C ALA A 643 -25.09 8.51 -14.26
N ALA A 644 -24.69 8.02 -13.09
CA ALA A 644 -24.83 8.73 -11.83
C ALA A 644 -23.53 8.62 -11.03
N SER A 645 -23.07 9.71 -10.44
CA SER A 645 -21.88 9.73 -9.61
C SER A 645 -22.06 10.66 -8.43
N ALA A 646 -21.63 10.24 -7.25
CA ALA A 646 -21.71 11.05 -6.03
C ALA A 646 -20.48 10.80 -5.15
N ALA A 647 -19.80 11.89 -4.79
CA ALA A 647 -18.71 11.88 -3.81
C ALA A 647 -19.14 12.67 -2.57
N VAL A 648 -18.91 12.14 -1.38
CA VAL A 648 -19.19 12.81 -0.10
C VAL A 648 -17.93 12.74 0.76
N ASN A 649 -17.48 13.89 1.26
CA ASN A 649 -16.38 13.97 2.22
C ASN A 649 -16.91 14.64 3.50
N LEU A 650 -16.79 13.94 4.63
CA LEU A 650 -17.07 14.46 5.97
C LEU A 650 -15.73 14.49 6.72
N ILE A 651 -15.28 15.67 7.09
CA ILE A 651 -13.96 15.86 7.69
C ILE A 651 -14.14 16.63 9.00
N THR A 652 -13.66 16.05 10.10
CA THR A 652 -13.60 16.67 11.43
C THR A 652 -12.14 16.66 11.89
N GLU A 653 -11.59 17.83 12.16
CA GLU A 653 -10.20 17.96 12.62
C GLU A 653 -10.17 18.82 13.87
N ASN A 654 -9.50 18.31 14.90
CA ASN A 654 -9.24 19.03 16.13
C ASN A 654 -7.73 19.12 16.33
N THR A 655 -7.19 20.34 16.28
CA THR A 655 -5.75 20.59 16.37
C THR A 655 -5.49 21.59 17.49
N ARG A 656 -4.76 21.18 18.52
CA ARG A 656 -4.66 21.94 19.77
C ARG A 656 -3.26 21.88 20.37
N SER A 657 -2.65 23.05 20.60
CA SER A 657 -1.50 23.21 21.48
C SER A 657 -1.87 24.04 22.71
N PHE A 658 -1.50 23.60 23.92
CA PHE A 658 -1.75 24.35 25.16
C PHE A 658 -0.83 23.91 26.31
N ILE A 659 -0.73 24.77 27.32
CA ILE A 659 0.00 24.59 28.59
C ILE A 659 -0.94 24.96 29.73
#